data_AF-A0A3A9VTR3-F1
#
_entry.id   AF-A0A3A9VTR3-F1
#
_cell.length_a   1.000
_cell.length_b   1.000
_cell.length_c   1.000
_cell.angle_alpha   90.00
_cell.angle_beta   90.00
_cell.angle_gamma   90.00
#
_symmetry.space_group_name_H-M   'P 1'
#
loop_
_entity.id
_entity.type
_entity.pdbx_description
1 polymer ?
#
loop_
_entity_poly.entity_id
_entity_poly.type
_entity_poly.pdbx_seq_one_letter_code
_entity_poly.pdbx_strand_id
1 'polypeptide(L)'
;MKILDRYILTTFLKTFFPLFIIIMFILLLQTIWLFISELAGKDLDFSVIIKFLTYATPRLIPMVLPLTILLTSIMIFGNFAENYEFAAMKSSGISLQRAMRTLSVFIFFVGIGAFLFSNTVIPNSERKFVNLRKNIVKVKPAMVITPNQFNDLGDINIRVSEKYGDNDQFIKDVIIHKKGVRAGNFTVIKATDGELKGSIDSDLITLVLNDGNYYDEIQQKSPKQRKKLPFAKTYFKQYVLNMDLSSLDNVDMDAQQYSKGYNMLNVNGLKNEIDTLSIQVNDEVKSTQDDVNRRNGFKELNRNLKIDTLKTTTIDTLDLINDRFNVRQKSQIYSLAFSNVDGVIRRIQTSKRTLEVKKRALNKYEMSLHDKYALGIACVLLFFVGAPLGAIIRKGGLGLPIVIGVVLFLTYHFIGIFAKNGAEEGGVPPFVGSWLSTFIIFPLSIFLTYRATRDRGFVSFDILIQPFRDFFKKRSKKKSKKKDLATSDIALMNEEHFDEEVDGTKYDLLVEYDTDKLKDIVKNYRQYDYDESYRNASLKILDERGISISNLKLKGELDNVDFDMAEKHYKDFDEYSVLTITLAFLSILVNLIVKIISKELSVETEIMLIIFNVLSNLGYLVFYILSFISHSRFYRLMKHMTEKPNYIFFYLGLPLYILIYFYYRNVIKEDMNKIR
;
A
#
# COMPACT_ATOMS: atom_id res chain seq x y z
N MET A 1 -6.70 36.12 2.60
CA MET A 1 -5.50 35.35 2.22
C MET A 1 -4.40 36.31 1.79
N LYS A 2 -3.15 36.12 2.23
CA LYS A 2 -2.01 36.91 1.72
C LYS A 2 -1.76 36.57 0.24
N ILE A 3 -1.03 37.43 -0.48
CA ILE A 3 -0.79 37.27 -1.94
C ILE A 3 -0.08 35.94 -2.23
N LEU A 4 0.97 35.61 -1.47
CA LEU A 4 1.70 34.34 -1.61
C LEU A 4 0.80 33.12 -1.36
N ASP A 5 -0.03 33.16 -0.31
CA ASP A 5 -0.96 32.07 0.02
C ASP A 5 -1.95 31.83 -1.14
N ARG A 6 -2.44 32.90 -1.76
CA ARG A 6 -3.33 32.83 -2.93
C ARG A 6 -2.59 32.30 -4.16
N TYR A 7 -1.36 32.75 -4.41
CA TYR A 7 -0.52 32.27 -5.51
C TYR A 7 -0.31 30.76 -5.42
N ILE A 8 0.17 30.26 -4.27
CA ILE A 8 0.43 28.83 -4.05
C ILE A 8 -0.85 28.00 -4.21
N LEU A 9 -1.97 28.43 -3.61
CA LEU A 9 -3.24 27.70 -3.72
C LEU A 9 -3.76 27.70 -5.17
N THR A 10 -3.66 28.82 -5.89
CA THR A 10 -4.15 28.92 -7.27
C THR A 10 -3.31 28.06 -8.21
N THR A 11 -1.99 28.07 -8.04
CA THR A 11 -1.08 27.18 -8.78
C THR A 11 -1.40 25.72 -8.46
N PHE A 12 -1.68 25.39 -7.19
CA PHE A 12 -2.10 24.04 -6.81
C PHE A 12 -3.36 23.58 -7.52
N LEU A 13 -4.43 24.37 -7.48
CA LEU A 13 -5.68 23.99 -8.11
C LEU A 13 -5.56 23.89 -9.64
N LYS A 14 -4.80 24.79 -10.27
CA LYS A 14 -4.52 24.77 -11.72
C LYS A 14 -3.76 23.52 -12.16
N THR A 15 -2.88 22.97 -11.31
CA THR A 15 -2.17 21.72 -11.60
C THR A 15 -2.98 20.48 -11.19
N PHE A 16 -3.71 20.56 -10.07
CA PHE A 16 -4.46 19.45 -9.48
C PHE A 16 -5.59 18.96 -10.40
N PHE A 17 -6.47 19.84 -10.86
CA PHE A 17 -7.67 19.42 -11.58
C PHE A 17 -7.36 18.76 -12.94
N PRO A 18 -6.48 19.32 -13.80
CA PRO A 18 -6.12 18.64 -15.05
C PRO A 18 -5.48 17.27 -14.79
N LEU A 19 -4.58 17.17 -13.80
CA LEU A 19 -3.94 15.91 -13.45
C LEU A 19 -4.94 14.88 -12.92
N PHE A 20 -5.86 15.31 -12.04
CA PHE A 20 -6.96 14.48 -11.54
C PHE A 20 -7.81 13.94 -12.68
N ILE A 21 -8.21 14.80 -13.62
CA ILE A 21 -9.03 14.43 -14.78
C ILE A 21 -8.30 13.44 -15.68
N ILE A 22 -7.02 13.67 -15.98
CA ILE A 22 -6.21 12.76 -16.80
C ILE A 22 -6.09 11.38 -16.15
N ILE A 23 -5.73 11.32 -14.86
CA ILE A 23 -5.58 10.04 -14.14
C ILE A 23 -6.93 9.33 -14.01
N MET A 24 -8.00 10.06 -13.69
CA MET A 24 -9.36 9.51 -13.64
C MET A 24 -9.77 8.94 -15.00
N PHE A 25 -9.50 9.66 -16.09
CA PHE A 25 -9.80 9.20 -17.44
C PHE A 25 -9.04 7.93 -17.81
N ILE A 26 -7.73 7.86 -17.49
CA ILE A 26 -6.91 6.66 -17.72
C ILE A 26 -7.50 5.46 -16.97
N LEU A 27 -7.85 5.62 -15.69
CA LEU A 27 -8.42 4.54 -14.89
C LEU A 27 -9.86 4.18 -15.32
N LEU A 28 -10.63 5.13 -15.86
CA LEU A 28 -11.92 4.84 -16.48
C LEU A 28 -11.76 4.02 -17.77
N LEU A 29 -10.79 4.33 -18.62
CA LEU A 29 -10.47 3.52 -19.80
C LEU A 29 -10.05 2.10 -19.40
N GLN A 30 -9.21 1.97 -18.37
CA GLN A 30 -8.88 0.66 -17.80
C GLN A 30 -10.14 -0.08 -17.30
N THR A 31 -11.08 0.63 -16.69
CA THR A 31 -12.33 0.06 -16.21
C THR A 31 -13.20 -0.42 -17.38
N ILE A 32 -13.30 0.34 -18.47
CA ILE A 32 -13.99 -0.10 -19.69
C ILE A 32 -13.36 -1.39 -20.23
N TRP A 33 -12.04 -1.46 -20.27
CA TRP A 33 -11.33 -2.65 -20.72
C TRP A 33 -11.63 -3.87 -19.82
N LEU A 34 -11.60 -3.68 -18.50
CA LEU A 34 -11.92 -4.74 -17.53
C LEU A 34 -13.33 -5.30 -17.74
N PHE A 35 -14.28 -4.45 -18.12
CA PHE A 35 -15.68 -4.80 -18.35
C PHE A 35 -16.04 -4.90 -19.84
N ILE A 36 -15.06 -5.07 -20.73
CA ILE A 36 -15.33 -5.07 -22.17
C ILE A 36 -16.23 -6.24 -22.59
N SER A 37 -16.08 -7.41 -21.97
CA SER A 37 -16.98 -8.56 -22.19
C SER A 37 -18.39 -8.31 -21.67
N GLU A 38 -18.57 -7.40 -20.72
CA GLU A 38 -19.88 -6.99 -20.21
C GLU A 38 -20.57 -5.95 -21.09
N LEU A 39 -19.79 -5.21 -21.90
CA LEU A 39 -20.26 -4.04 -22.65
C LEU A 39 -20.23 -4.20 -24.18
N ALA A 40 -19.22 -4.87 -24.74
CA ALA A 40 -19.00 -5.00 -26.18
C ALA A 40 -19.87 -6.09 -26.80
N GLY A 41 -20.42 -5.81 -27.99
CA GLY A 41 -21.25 -6.74 -28.76
C GLY A 41 -22.67 -6.92 -28.23
N LYS A 42 -23.19 -5.95 -27.44
CA LYS A 42 -24.42 -6.10 -26.64
C LYS A 42 -25.55 -5.11 -26.95
N ASP A 43 -25.47 -4.37 -28.08
CA ASP A 43 -26.41 -3.33 -28.49
C ASP A 43 -26.92 -2.49 -27.31
N LEU A 44 -25.98 -2.05 -26.45
CA LEU A 44 -26.30 -1.24 -25.29
C LEU A 44 -26.55 0.18 -25.74
N ASP A 45 -27.66 0.76 -25.32
CA ASP A 45 -27.92 2.17 -25.53
C ASP A 45 -26.77 3.01 -24.98
N PHE A 46 -26.37 4.03 -25.74
CA PHE A 46 -25.32 4.96 -25.32
C PHE A 46 -25.58 5.58 -23.93
N SER A 47 -26.86 5.79 -23.58
CA SER A 47 -27.28 6.25 -22.24
C SER A 47 -26.87 5.29 -21.12
N VAL A 48 -26.96 3.97 -21.36
CA VAL A 48 -26.57 2.93 -20.39
C VAL A 48 -25.06 2.95 -20.18
N ILE A 49 -24.28 3.14 -21.23
CA ILE A 49 -22.82 3.27 -21.16
C ILE A 49 -22.43 4.49 -20.32
N ILE A 50 -23.06 5.65 -20.54
CA ILE A 50 -22.80 6.85 -19.72
C ILE A 50 -23.16 6.61 -18.25
N LYS A 51 -24.30 5.97 -17.95
CA LYS A 51 -24.68 5.61 -16.58
C LYS A 51 -23.66 4.67 -15.94
N PHE A 52 -23.17 3.68 -16.69
CA PHE A 52 -22.13 2.75 -16.25
C PHE A 52 -20.85 3.49 -15.86
N LEU A 53 -20.33 4.36 -16.73
CA LEU A 53 -19.13 5.15 -16.45
C LEU A 53 -19.31 6.10 -15.27
N THR A 54 -20.47 6.74 -15.18
CA THR A 54 -20.80 7.67 -14.09
C THR A 54 -20.83 6.94 -12.75
N TYR A 55 -21.40 5.74 -12.69
CA TYR A 55 -21.45 4.95 -11.45
C TYR A 55 -20.12 4.27 -11.11
N ALA A 56 -19.27 4.00 -12.10
CA ALA A 56 -17.91 3.49 -11.88
C ALA A 56 -16.95 4.56 -11.31
N THR A 57 -17.12 5.83 -11.69
CA THR A 57 -16.19 6.92 -11.33
C THR A 57 -15.93 7.02 -9.81
N PRO A 58 -16.95 7.01 -8.91
CA PRO A 58 -16.72 7.15 -7.47
C PRO A 58 -15.88 6.03 -6.85
N ARG A 59 -15.92 4.82 -7.41
CA ARG A 59 -15.13 3.68 -6.95
C ARG A 59 -13.62 3.88 -7.18
N LEU A 60 -13.23 4.71 -8.13
CA LEU A 60 -11.83 4.98 -8.47
C LEU A 60 -11.20 6.08 -7.60
N ILE A 61 -12.01 6.93 -6.96
CA ILE A 61 -11.55 8.07 -6.16
C ILE A 61 -10.57 7.70 -5.03
N PRO A 62 -10.76 6.60 -4.27
CA PRO A 62 -9.81 6.19 -3.24
C PRO A 62 -8.39 5.95 -3.75
N MET A 63 -8.22 5.66 -5.04
CA MET A 63 -6.93 5.46 -5.70
C MET A 63 -6.43 6.74 -6.37
N VAL A 64 -7.30 7.44 -7.11
CA VAL A 64 -6.95 8.63 -7.89
C VAL A 64 -6.58 9.82 -7.00
N LEU A 65 -7.36 10.06 -5.94
CA LEU A 65 -7.23 11.26 -5.12
C LEU A 65 -5.89 11.35 -4.39
N PRO A 66 -5.43 10.31 -3.65
CA PRO A 66 -4.15 10.39 -2.95
C PRO A 66 -2.95 10.44 -3.91
N LEU A 67 -3.03 9.74 -5.05
CA LEU A 67 -2.02 9.81 -6.12
C LEU A 67 -1.90 11.23 -6.69
N THR A 68 -3.04 11.85 -7.02
CA THR A 68 -3.05 13.20 -7.58
C THR A 68 -2.48 14.20 -6.58
N ILE A 69 -2.89 14.13 -5.30
CA ILE A 69 -2.36 15.01 -4.25
C ILE A 69 -0.83 14.87 -4.14
N LEU A 70 -0.31 13.64 -4.13
CA LEU A 70 1.13 13.39 -4.07
C LEU A 70 1.85 14.04 -5.26
N LEU A 71 1.43 13.71 -6.48
CA LEU A 71 2.08 14.17 -7.71
C LEU A 71 2.00 15.70 -7.85
N THR A 72 0.82 16.28 -7.64
CA THR A 72 0.65 17.73 -7.71
C THR A 72 1.52 18.45 -6.69
N SER A 73 1.61 17.93 -5.46
CA SER A 73 2.45 18.53 -4.41
C SER A 73 3.93 18.48 -4.78
N ILE A 74 4.41 17.32 -5.27
CA ILE A 74 5.80 17.18 -5.73
C ILE A 74 6.08 18.15 -6.88
N MET A 75 5.19 18.26 -7.86
CA MET A 75 5.38 19.12 -9.03
C MET A 75 5.44 20.60 -8.65
N ILE A 76 4.57 21.08 -7.76
CA ILE A 76 4.52 22.50 -7.41
C ILE A 76 5.76 22.92 -6.61
N PHE A 77 6.07 22.18 -5.55
CA PHE A 77 7.22 22.50 -4.72
C PHE A 77 8.55 22.23 -5.46
N GLY A 78 8.57 21.26 -6.38
CA GLY A 78 9.67 21.06 -7.33
C GLY A 78 9.85 22.25 -8.28
N ASN A 79 8.78 22.74 -8.88
CA ASN A 79 8.81 23.90 -9.77
C ASN A 79 9.24 25.17 -9.03
N PHE A 80 8.75 25.39 -7.80
CA PHE A 80 9.21 26.51 -6.98
C PHE A 80 10.71 26.42 -6.67
N ALA A 81 11.25 25.21 -6.47
CA ALA A 81 12.68 25.02 -6.26
C ALA A 81 13.50 25.22 -7.55
N GLU A 82 13.00 24.71 -8.69
CA GLU A 82 13.66 24.80 -10.01
C GLU A 82 13.70 26.24 -10.54
N ASN A 83 12.59 26.97 -10.41
CA ASN A 83 12.47 28.37 -10.85
C ASN A 83 13.04 29.39 -9.86
N TYR A 84 13.76 28.95 -8.82
CA TYR A 84 14.31 29.81 -7.76
C TYR A 84 13.28 30.63 -6.96
N GLU A 85 11.97 30.40 -7.16
CA GLU A 85 10.92 31.08 -6.38
C GLU A 85 11.02 30.72 -4.90
N PHE A 86 11.33 29.47 -4.59
CA PHE A 86 11.52 29.00 -3.21
C PHE A 86 12.74 29.67 -2.54
N ALA A 87 13.82 29.88 -3.30
CA ALA A 87 14.99 30.60 -2.80
C ALA A 87 14.66 32.07 -2.50
N ALA A 88 13.92 32.74 -3.39
CA ALA A 88 13.47 34.12 -3.19
C ALA A 88 12.54 34.28 -1.96
N MET A 89 11.61 33.33 -1.77
CA MET A 89 10.76 33.30 -0.57
C MET A 89 11.62 33.20 0.70
N LYS A 90 12.62 32.33 0.69
CA LYS A 90 13.50 32.12 1.84
C LYS A 90 14.38 33.32 2.15
N SER A 91 14.94 33.99 1.13
CA SER A 91 15.68 35.25 1.30
C SER A 91 14.80 36.37 1.88
N SER A 92 13.49 36.32 1.66
CA SER A 92 12.52 37.25 2.24
C SER A 92 12.05 36.83 3.65
N GLY A 93 12.73 35.88 4.30
CA GLY A 93 12.39 35.38 5.63
C GLY A 93 11.21 34.40 5.70
N ILE A 94 10.72 33.90 4.56
CA ILE A 94 9.57 32.98 4.51
C ILE A 94 10.08 31.53 4.52
N SER A 95 9.77 30.80 5.60
CA SER A 95 10.13 29.38 5.73
C SER A 95 9.28 28.46 4.85
N LEU A 96 9.78 27.24 4.55
CA LEU A 96 9.02 26.21 3.83
C LEU A 96 7.68 25.89 4.49
N GLN A 97 7.68 25.76 5.81
CA GLN A 97 6.46 25.47 6.57
C GLN A 97 5.41 26.59 6.41
N ARG A 98 5.85 27.84 6.33
CA ARG A 98 4.96 28.97 6.07
C ARG A 98 4.34 28.89 4.68
N ALA A 99 5.11 28.54 3.66
CA ALA A 99 4.61 28.34 2.30
C ALA A 99 3.65 27.16 2.19
N MET A 100 3.93 26.05 2.89
CA MET A 100 3.09 24.85 2.91
C MET A 100 1.77 25.04 3.67
N ARG A 101 1.73 25.92 4.69
CA ARG A 101 0.60 26.07 5.63
C ARG A 101 -0.76 26.19 4.94
N THR A 102 -0.87 27.03 3.91
CA THR A 102 -2.14 27.25 3.21
C THR A 102 -2.62 25.98 2.50
N LEU A 103 -1.72 25.24 1.86
CA LEU A 103 -2.04 23.96 1.24
C LEU A 103 -2.30 22.87 2.27
N SER A 104 -1.57 22.82 3.39
CA SER A 104 -1.84 21.87 4.47
C SER A 104 -3.27 22.00 5.01
N VAL A 105 -3.73 23.23 5.25
CA VAL A 105 -5.11 23.48 5.68
C VAL A 105 -6.11 23.05 4.61
N PHE A 106 -5.86 23.41 3.34
CA PHE A 106 -6.71 22.98 2.24
C PHE A 106 -6.80 21.44 2.13
N ILE A 107 -5.66 20.74 2.17
CA ILE A 107 -5.60 19.28 2.07
C ILE A 107 -6.24 18.60 3.28
N PHE A 108 -6.15 19.19 4.46
CA PHE A 108 -6.89 18.70 5.62
C PHE A 108 -8.41 18.69 5.38
N PHE A 109 -8.95 19.78 4.80
CA PHE A 109 -10.37 19.81 4.41
C PHE A 109 -10.68 18.86 3.24
N VAL A 110 -9.77 18.68 2.29
CA VAL A 110 -9.90 17.66 1.25
C VAL A 110 -9.94 16.25 1.85
N GLY A 111 -9.15 15.96 2.89
CA GLY A 111 -9.17 14.70 3.62
C GLY A 111 -10.51 14.44 4.31
N ILE A 112 -11.09 15.45 4.97
CA ILE A 112 -12.45 15.38 5.53
C ILE A 112 -13.47 15.13 4.40
N GLY A 113 -13.36 15.87 3.30
CA GLY A 113 -14.21 15.68 2.12
C GLY A 113 -14.10 14.27 1.55
N ALA A 114 -12.89 13.70 1.48
CA ALA A 114 -12.63 12.35 1.00
C ALA A 114 -13.28 11.29 1.90
N PHE A 115 -13.21 11.46 3.23
CA PHE A 115 -13.93 10.61 4.18
C PHE A 115 -15.44 10.69 3.96
N LEU A 116 -16.02 11.90 3.89
CA LEU A 116 -17.46 12.07 3.66
C LEU A 116 -17.89 11.45 2.33
N PHE A 117 -17.09 11.63 1.28
CA PHE A 117 -17.31 11.05 -0.03
C PHE A 117 -17.28 9.51 0.02
N SER A 118 -16.29 8.94 0.72
CA SER A 118 -16.16 7.49 0.93
C SER A 118 -17.27 6.90 1.80
N ASN A 119 -17.82 7.69 2.71
CA ASN A 119 -18.90 7.26 3.58
C ASN A 119 -20.29 7.37 2.90
N THR A 120 -20.47 8.27 1.92
CA THR A 120 -21.81 8.58 1.37
C THR A 120 -21.92 8.34 -0.13
N VAL A 121 -21.02 8.91 -0.93
CA VAL A 121 -21.12 8.87 -2.40
C VAL A 121 -20.68 7.53 -2.94
N ILE A 122 -19.56 6.98 -2.45
CA ILE A 122 -19.06 5.67 -2.91
C ILE A 122 -20.10 4.56 -2.67
N PRO A 123 -20.67 4.40 -1.46
CA PRO A 123 -21.67 3.36 -1.20
C PRO A 123 -22.92 3.47 -2.09
N ASN A 124 -23.43 4.70 -2.26
CA ASN A 124 -24.60 4.94 -3.10
C ASN A 124 -24.35 4.64 -4.57
N SER A 125 -23.17 5.00 -5.07
CA SER A 125 -22.76 4.70 -6.44
C SER A 125 -22.49 3.23 -6.66
N GLU A 126 -21.90 2.52 -5.69
CA GLU A 126 -21.67 1.07 -5.78
C GLU A 126 -22.99 0.30 -5.87
N ARG A 127 -24.01 0.70 -5.08
CA ARG A 127 -25.35 0.12 -5.17
C ARG A 127 -25.97 0.32 -6.55
N LYS A 128 -25.89 1.53 -7.10
CA LYS A 128 -26.39 1.84 -8.43
C LYS A 128 -25.61 1.12 -9.52
N PHE A 129 -24.29 0.99 -9.37
CA PHE A 129 -23.40 0.28 -10.29
C PHE A 129 -23.77 -1.21 -10.37
N VAL A 130 -23.90 -1.87 -9.21
CA VAL A 130 -24.28 -3.30 -9.19
C VAL A 130 -25.70 -3.52 -9.69
N ASN A 131 -26.65 -2.66 -9.32
CA ASN A 131 -28.01 -2.76 -9.87
C ASN A 131 -28.04 -2.56 -11.39
N LEU A 132 -27.25 -1.61 -11.92
CA LEU A 132 -27.15 -1.40 -13.36
C LEU A 132 -26.56 -2.62 -14.06
N ARG A 133 -25.47 -3.21 -13.53
CA ARG A 133 -24.87 -4.44 -14.07
C ARG A 133 -25.88 -5.59 -14.07
N LYS A 134 -26.62 -5.79 -12.98
CA LYS A 134 -27.71 -6.78 -12.91
C LYS A 134 -28.78 -6.54 -13.96
N ASN A 135 -29.22 -5.30 -14.13
CA ASN A 135 -30.23 -4.96 -15.14
C ASN A 135 -29.72 -5.18 -16.57
N ILE A 136 -28.46 -4.86 -16.85
CA ILE A 136 -27.83 -5.17 -18.15
C ILE A 136 -27.96 -6.67 -18.41
N VAL A 137 -27.46 -7.52 -17.50
CA VAL A 137 -27.51 -8.99 -17.63
C VAL A 137 -28.94 -9.52 -17.80
N LYS A 138 -29.91 -9.01 -17.04
CA LYS A 138 -31.31 -9.46 -17.06
C LYS A 138 -32.07 -9.08 -18.35
N VAL A 139 -31.82 -7.88 -18.90
CA VAL A 139 -32.55 -7.37 -20.06
C VAL A 139 -32.17 -8.10 -21.34
N LYS A 140 -30.94 -8.63 -21.45
CA LYS A 140 -30.55 -9.48 -22.58
C LYS A 140 -29.89 -10.79 -22.10
N PRO A 141 -30.67 -11.79 -21.64
CA PRO A 141 -30.17 -13.09 -21.19
C PRO A 141 -29.29 -13.81 -22.23
N ALA A 142 -29.58 -13.59 -23.52
CA ALA A 142 -28.84 -14.11 -24.66
C ALA A 142 -27.38 -13.62 -24.73
N MET A 143 -26.99 -12.60 -23.94
CA MET A 143 -25.64 -12.07 -23.87
C MET A 143 -24.61 -13.02 -23.27
N VAL A 144 -25.01 -13.96 -22.42
CA VAL A 144 -24.08 -14.90 -21.77
C VAL A 144 -23.69 -16.05 -22.72
N ILE A 145 -24.45 -16.23 -23.80
CA ILE A 145 -24.28 -17.32 -24.74
C ILE A 145 -23.67 -16.79 -26.04
N THR A 146 -22.41 -17.14 -26.28
CA THR A 146 -21.73 -16.88 -27.56
C THR A 146 -22.09 -17.98 -28.57
N PRO A 147 -22.55 -17.64 -29.79
CA PRO A 147 -22.88 -18.62 -30.83
C PRO A 147 -21.68 -19.52 -31.19
N ASN A 148 -21.98 -20.76 -31.57
CA ASN A 148 -21.03 -21.78 -32.01
C ASN A 148 -19.94 -22.17 -30.99
N GLN A 149 -20.09 -21.76 -29.73
CA GLN A 149 -19.20 -22.15 -28.63
C GLN A 149 -20.01 -22.75 -27.49
N PHE A 150 -19.39 -23.65 -26.73
CA PHE A 150 -19.98 -24.18 -25.50
C PHE A 150 -19.78 -23.15 -24.38
N ASN A 151 -20.89 -22.63 -23.86
CA ASN A 151 -20.93 -21.63 -22.79
C ASN A 151 -21.32 -22.33 -21.48
N ASP A 152 -20.45 -22.20 -20.49
CA ASP A 152 -20.70 -22.73 -19.16
C ASP A 152 -21.67 -21.82 -18.40
N LEU A 153 -22.84 -22.36 -18.02
CA LEU A 153 -23.87 -21.64 -17.28
C LEU A 153 -24.11 -22.24 -15.87
N GLY A 154 -23.04 -22.67 -15.21
CA GLY A 154 -23.12 -23.24 -13.86
C GLY A 154 -23.47 -24.73 -13.90
N ASP A 155 -24.75 -25.07 -13.78
CA ASP A 155 -25.23 -26.47 -13.78
C ASP A 155 -25.36 -27.08 -15.17
N ILE A 156 -25.23 -26.28 -16.22
CA ILE A 156 -25.32 -26.73 -17.61
C ILE A 156 -24.20 -26.14 -18.46
N ASN A 157 -23.83 -26.82 -19.54
CA ASN A 157 -23.01 -26.27 -20.60
C ASN A 157 -23.83 -26.25 -21.89
N ILE A 158 -24.04 -25.06 -22.47
CA ILE A 158 -24.93 -24.84 -23.62
C ILE A 158 -24.17 -24.38 -24.85
N ARG A 159 -24.48 -24.99 -26.00
CA ARG A 159 -24.06 -24.53 -27.32
C ARG A 159 -25.30 -24.20 -28.13
N VAL A 160 -25.25 -23.06 -28.82
CA VAL A 160 -26.29 -22.56 -29.72
C VAL A 160 -25.63 -22.25 -31.05
N SER A 161 -26.24 -22.61 -32.19
CA SER A 161 -25.65 -22.32 -33.50
C SER A 161 -25.90 -20.87 -33.94
N GLU A 162 -27.12 -20.37 -33.72
CA GLU A 162 -27.55 -19.02 -34.13
C GLU A 162 -28.49 -18.42 -33.09
N LYS A 163 -28.45 -17.09 -32.95
CA LYS A 163 -29.37 -16.30 -32.14
C LYS A 163 -30.03 -15.23 -33.02
N TYR A 164 -31.30 -14.95 -32.80
CA TYR A 164 -32.06 -13.99 -33.60
C TYR A 164 -33.24 -13.40 -32.81
N GLY A 165 -33.85 -12.35 -33.37
CA GLY A 165 -34.89 -11.55 -32.72
C GLY A 165 -34.34 -10.24 -32.15
N ASP A 166 -35.22 -9.30 -31.79
CA ASP A 166 -34.84 -7.93 -31.39
C ASP A 166 -33.88 -7.87 -30.18
N ASN A 167 -33.85 -8.92 -29.35
CA ASN A 167 -32.99 -9.05 -28.18
C ASN A 167 -32.17 -10.37 -28.18
N ASP A 168 -31.95 -10.99 -29.35
CA ASP A 168 -31.33 -12.33 -29.49
C ASP A 168 -32.04 -13.43 -28.66
N GLN A 169 -33.32 -13.23 -28.33
CA GLN A 169 -34.05 -14.11 -27.41
C GLN A 169 -34.35 -15.47 -28.02
N PHE A 170 -34.39 -15.60 -29.34
CA PHE A 170 -34.62 -16.87 -30.01
C PHE A 170 -33.29 -17.50 -30.41
N ILE A 171 -33.18 -18.81 -30.15
CA ILE A 171 -31.95 -19.58 -30.33
C ILE A 171 -32.23 -20.84 -31.15
N LYS A 172 -31.27 -21.24 -31.99
CA LYS A 172 -31.37 -22.43 -32.86
C LYS A 172 -30.28 -23.46 -32.60
N ASP A 173 -30.63 -24.72 -32.85
CA ASP A 173 -29.78 -25.91 -32.69
C ASP A 173 -29.11 -25.95 -31.31
N VAL A 174 -29.95 -26.01 -30.30
CA VAL A 174 -29.54 -25.93 -28.90
C VAL A 174 -29.05 -27.29 -28.44
N ILE A 175 -27.82 -27.36 -27.94
CA ILE A 175 -27.25 -28.54 -27.29
C ILE A 175 -26.89 -28.17 -25.86
N ILE A 176 -27.46 -28.87 -24.88
CA ILE A 176 -27.20 -28.67 -23.46
C ILE A 176 -26.65 -29.94 -22.87
N HIS A 177 -25.52 -29.84 -22.19
CA HIS A 177 -24.99 -30.90 -21.33
C HIS A 177 -25.31 -30.53 -19.88
N LYS A 178 -26.05 -31.37 -19.18
CA LYS A 178 -26.35 -31.15 -17.76
C LYS A 178 -25.22 -31.71 -16.91
N LYS A 179 -24.65 -30.90 -16.03
CA LYS A 179 -23.60 -31.34 -15.11
C LYS A 179 -24.25 -32.15 -13.99
N GLY A 180 -23.78 -33.37 -13.80
CA GLY A 180 -24.21 -34.26 -12.72
C GLY A 180 -23.24 -34.23 -11.54
N VAL A 181 -23.59 -34.95 -10.46
CA VAL A 181 -22.73 -35.15 -9.28
C VAL A 181 -21.44 -35.94 -9.60
N ARG A 182 -21.38 -36.60 -10.76
CA ARG A 182 -20.23 -37.36 -11.24
C ARG A 182 -19.64 -36.71 -12.48
N ALA A 183 -18.31 -36.75 -12.61
CA ALA A 183 -17.60 -36.27 -13.79
C ALA A 183 -17.98 -37.09 -15.03
N GLY A 184 -18.61 -36.45 -16.02
CA GLY A 184 -19.04 -37.05 -17.29
C GLY A 184 -20.30 -36.40 -17.85
N ASN A 185 -20.54 -36.55 -19.16
CA ASN A 185 -21.71 -36.02 -19.86
C ASN A 185 -22.81 -37.08 -19.96
N PHE A 186 -23.48 -37.37 -18.85
CA PHE A 186 -24.50 -38.43 -18.78
C PHE A 186 -25.88 -37.99 -19.26
N THR A 187 -26.14 -36.69 -19.27
CA THR A 187 -27.43 -36.12 -19.66
C THR A 187 -27.22 -35.03 -20.71
N VAL A 188 -27.82 -35.22 -21.88
CA VAL A 188 -27.73 -34.30 -23.02
C VAL A 188 -29.12 -33.94 -23.51
N ILE A 189 -29.39 -32.66 -23.71
CA ILE A 189 -30.62 -32.16 -24.30
C ILE A 189 -30.28 -31.56 -25.66
N LYS A 190 -31.01 -31.96 -26.70
CA LYS A 190 -30.91 -31.34 -28.03
C LYS A 190 -32.28 -30.82 -28.45
N ALA A 191 -32.37 -29.56 -28.83
CA ALA A 191 -33.61 -28.94 -29.30
C ALA A 191 -33.37 -28.20 -30.60
N THR A 192 -34.37 -28.14 -31.49
CA THR A 192 -34.26 -27.43 -32.77
C THR A 192 -34.26 -25.92 -32.54
N ASP A 193 -35.14 -25.46 -31.66
CA ASP A 193 -35.34 -24.05 -31.39
C ASP A 193 -35.56 -23.83 -29.89
N GLY A 194 -35.28 -22.63 -29.42
CA GLY A 194 -35.53 -22.24 -28.05
C GLY A 194 -35.73 -20.75 -27.90
N GLU A 195 -36.27 -20.36 -26.75
CA GLU A 195 -36.51 -18.98 -26.38
C GLU A 195 -35.96 -18.73 -24.96
N LEU A 196 -35.14 -17.70 -24.83
CA LEU A 196 -34.62 -17.21 -23.56
C LEU A 196 -35.56 -16.12 -23.02
N LYS A 197 -36.38 -16.48 -22.04
CA LYS A 197 -37.26 -15.55 -21.34
C LYS A 197 -36.58 -15.06 -20.06
N GLY A 198 -36.21 -13.78 -20.05
CA GLY A 198 -35.88 -13.06 -18.82
C GLY A 198 -37.14 -12.52 -18.17
N SER A 199 -37.20 -12.51 -16.84
CA SER A 199 -38.22 -11.78 -16.08
C SER A 199 -37.55 -10.68 -15.27
N ILE A 200 -38.17 -9.49 -15.21
CA ILE A 200 -37.71 -8.37 -14.38
C ILE A 200 -37.96 -8.69 -12.89
N ASP A 201 -39.00 -9.50 -12.61
CA ASP A 201 -39.51 -9.80 -11.27
C ASP A 201 -38.90 -11.04 -10.62
N SER A 202 -38.17 -11.89 -11.38
CA SER A 202 -37.50 -13.08 -10.84
C SER A 202 -36.04 -13.17 -11.28
N ASP A 203 -35.16 -13.64 -10.39
CA ASP A 203 -33.73 -13.90 -10.70
C ASP A 203 -33.51 -15.18 -11.55
N LEU A 204 -34.58 -15.72 -12.16
CA LEU A 204 -34.55 -16.90 -13.01
C LEU A 204 -34.55 -16.49 -14.49
N ILE A 205 -33.62 -17.05 -15.28
CA ILE A 205 -33.78 -17.11 -16.74
C ILE A 205 -34.53 -18.38 -17.06
N THR A 206 -35.63 -18.23 -17.78
CA THR A 206 -36.40 -19.38 -18.27
C THR A 206 -35.96 -19.68 -19.70
N LEU A 207 -35.32 -20.82 -19.90
CA LEU A 207 -35.01 -21.33 -21.23
C LEU A 207 -36.13 -22.28 -21.67
N VAL A 208 -36.92 -21.84 -22.65
CA VAL A 208 -38.00 -22.63 -23.24
C VAL A 208 -37.46 -23.30 -24.50
N LEU A 209 -37.26 -24.61 -24.46
CA LEU A 209 -36.81 -25.40 -25.61
C LEU A 209 -38.01 -26.02 -26.31
N ASN A 210 -38.04 -25.95 -27.63
CA ASN A 210 -39.09 -26.53 -28.45
C ASN A 210 -38.53 -27.67 -29.30
N ASP A 211 -39.36 -28.70 -29.50
CA ASP A 211 -39.12 -29.85 -30.38
C ASP A 211 -37.71 -30.46 -30.24
N GLY A 212 -37.51 -31.16 -29.13
CA GLY A 212 -36.20 -31.70 -28.77
C GLY A 212 -36.24 -33.12 -28.21
N ASN A 213 -35.03 -33.63 -27.98
CA ASN A 213 -34.79 -34.93 -27.39
C ASN A 213 -33.89 -34.79 -26.18
N TYR A 214 -34.34 -35.37 -25.07
CA TYR A 214 -33.58 -35.54 -23.84
C TYR A 214 -32.95 -36.94 -23.86
N TYR A 215 -31.64 -37.00 -23.70
CA TYR A 215 -30.84 -38.23 -23.67
C TYR A 215 -30.26 -38.39 -22.27
N ASP A 216 -30.48 -39.56 -21.66
CA ASP A 216 -29.97 -39.87 -20.32
C ASP A 216 -29.32 -41.25 -20.30
N GLU A 217 -28.05 -41.32 -19.88
CA GLU A 217 -27.31 -42.57 -19.82
C GLU A 217 -27.77 -43.44 -18.66
N ILE A 218 -28.36 -44.61 -18.96
CA ILE A 218 -28.93 -45.50 -17.94
C ILE A 218 -27.79 -46.21 -17.21
N GLN A 219 -27.62 -45.89 -15.93
CA GLN A 219 -26.56 -46.44 -15.10
C GLN A 219 -26.85 -47.89 -14.70
N GLN A 220 -26.34 -48.85 -15.47
CA GLN A 220 -26.45 -50.29 -15.16
C GLN A 220 -25.18 -50.82 -14.48
N LYS A 221 -25.34 -51.57 -13.37
CA LYS A 221 -24.22 -52.11 -12.58
C LYS A 221 -23.39 -53.17 -13.32
N SER A 222 -23.97 -53.85 -14.31
CA SER A 222 -23.30 -54.91 -15.08
C SER A 222 -22.82 -54.43 -16.46
N PRO A 223 -21.56 -54.71 -16.86
CA PRO A 223 -21.06 -54.43 -18.22
C PRO A 223 -21.93 -55.03 -19.34
N LYS A 224 -22.53 -56.19 -19.10
CA LYS A 224 -23.38 -56.90 -20.08
C LYS A 224 -24.74 -56.22 -20.26
N GLN A 225 -25.27 -55.57 -19.23
CA GLN A 225 -26.54 -54.84 -19.27
C GLN A 225 -26.39 -53.44 -19.87
N ARG A 226 -25.26 -52.75 -19.65
CA ARG A 226 -24.94 -51.47 -20.30
C ARG A 226 -24.98 -51.53 -21.83
N LYS A 227 -24.61 -52.68 -22.42
CA LYS A 227 -24.68 -52.89 -23.88
C LYS A 227 -26.09 -53.04 -24.43
N LYS A 228 -27.09 -53.39 -23.61
CA LYS A 228 -28.46 -53.65 -24.07
C LYS A 228 -29.34 -52.40 -24.11
N LEU A 229 -29.13 -51.46 -23.18
CA LEU A 229 -29.87 -50.21 -23.06
C LEU A 229 -28.90 -49.08 -22.68
N PRO A 230 -28.13 -48.55 -23.65
CA PRO A 230 -27.07 -47.60 -23.35
C PRO A 230 -27.61 -46.24 -22.87
N PHE A 231 -28.79 -45.80 -23.32
CA PHE A 231 -29.40 -44.55 -22.91
C PHE A 231 -30.93 -44.58 -23.06
N ALA A 232 -31.61 -43.75 -22.26
CA ALA A 232 -33.00 -43.39 -22.45
C ALA A 232 -33.07 -42.17 -23.37
N LYS A 233 -34.00 -42.19 -24.33
CA LYS A 233 -34.31 -41.05 -25.19
C LYS A 233 -35.77 -40.66 -24.98
N THR A 234 -36.01 -39.41 -24.58
CA THR A 234 -37.35 -38.85 -24.40
C THR A 234 -37.52 -37.69 -25.35
N TYR A 235 -38.50 -37.77 -26.25
CA TYR A 235 -38.91 -36.64 -27.08
C TYR A 235 -39.80 -35.70 -26.25
N PHE A 236 -39.61 -34.40 -26.42
CA PHE A 236 -40.48 -33.38 -25.86
C PHE A 236 -40.85 -32.36 -26.94
N LYS A 237 -42.12 -31.95 -26.92
CA LYS A 237 -42.59 -30.83 -27.75
C LYS A 237 -42.15 -29.49 -27.17
N GLN A 238 -42.19 -29.37 -25.84
CA GLN A 238 -41.71 -28.20 -25.12
C GLN A 238 -41.04 -28.66 -23.82
N TYR A 239 -39.88 -28.10 -23.50
CA TYR A 239 -39.15 -28.35 -22.28
C TYR A 239 -38.69 -27.03 -21.69
N VAL A 240 -39.12 -26.76 -20.46
CA VAL A 240 -38.81 -25.51 -19.77
C VAL A 240 -37.71 -25.78 -18.75
N LEU A 241 -36.58 -25.11 -18.93
CA LEU A 241 -35.45 -25.14 -18.00
C LEU A 241 -35.36 -23.78 -17.31
N ASN A 242 -35.63 -23.75 -16.01
CA ASN A 242 -35.39 -22.56 -15.19
C ASN A 242 -33.94 -22.60 -14.70
N MET A 243 -33.17 -21.60 -15.10
CA MET A 243 -31.80 -21.40 -14.67
C MET A 243 -31.78 -20.30 -13.62
N ASP A 244 -31.18 -20.59 -12.47
CA ASP A 244 -30.90 -19.58 -11.47
C ASP A 244 -29.65 -18.80 -11.89
N LEU A 245 -29.82 -17.51 -12.23
CA LEU A 245 -28.69 -16.63 -12.57
C LEU A 245 -27.75 -16.41 -11.39
N SER A 246 -28.16 -16.72 -10.16
CA SER A 246 -27.31 -16.66 -8.98
C SER A 246 -26.01 -17.45 -9.15
N SER A 247 -26.01 -18.51 -9.98
CA SER A 247 -24.82 -19.34 -10.24
C SER A 247 -23.98 -18.87 -11.43
N LEU A 248 -24.46 -17.96 -12.28
CA LEU A 248 -23.69 -17.37 -13.37
C LEU A 248 -22.69 -16.31 -12.89
N ASP A 249 -22.84 -15.85 -11.65
CA ASP A 249 -21.84 -15.10 -10.90
C ASP A 249 -20.67 -15.99 -10.40
N ASN A 250 -20.72 -17.33 -10.58
CA ASN A 250 -19.80 -18.28 -9.93
C ASN A 250 -18.69 -18.88 -10.84
N VAL A 251 -18.31 -18.23 -11.94
CA VAL A 251 -16.99 -18.50 -12.56
C VAL A 251 -16.06 -17.34 -12.21
N ASP A 252 -15.77 -17.28 -10.90
CA ASP A 252 -14.68 -16.61 -10.20
C ASP A 252 -14.54 -15.07 -10.35
N MET A 253 -15.13 -14.34 -9.39
CA MET A 253 -14.51 -13.20 -8.68
C MET A 253 -15.23 -12.94 -7.34
N ASP A 254 -14.89 -13.73 -6.31
CA ASP A 254 -15.01 -13.44 -4.87
C ASP A 254 -16.26 -12.71 -4.31
N ALA A 255 -17.25 -13.53 -3.91
CA ALA A 255 -18.12 -13.42 -2.72
C ALA A 255 -19.63 -13.48 -3.04
N GLN A 256 -20.21 -14.59 -2.58
CA GLN A 256 -21.63 -14.93 -2.62
C GLN A 256 -22.53 -13.90 -1.91
N GLN A 257 -23.74 -13.77 -2.46
CA GLN A 257 -25.01 -13.35 -1.81
C GLN A 257 -25.31 -11.85 -1.62
N TYR A 258 -26.21 -11.37 -2.50
CA TYR A 258 -27.31 -10.43 -2.31
C TYR A 258 -27.13 -9.13 -1.47
N SER A 259 -27.53 -8.00 -2.11
CA SER A 259 -28.07 -6.76 -1.53
C SER A 259 -27.14 -5.81 -0.74
N LYS A 260 -26.01 -6.28 -0.18
CA LYS A 260 -25.17 -5.45 0.71
C LYS A 260 -23.66 -5.75 0.65
N GLY A 261 -23.04 -5.78 -0.53
CA GLY A 261 -21.57 -5.91 -0.59
C GLY A 261 -20.87 -4.86 0.29
N TYR A 262 -19.75 -5.19 0.92
CA TYR A 262 -19.07 -4.30 1.89
C TYR A 262 -18.81 -2.88 1.35
N ASN A 263 -18.52 -2.74 0.05
CA ASN A 263 -18.35 -1.45 -0.62
C ASN A 263 -19.64 -0.62 -0.78
N MET A 264 -20.82 -1.23 -0.62
CA MET A 264 -22.16 -0.61 -0.70
C MET A 264 -22.65 -0.01 0.61
N LEU A 265 -21.91 -0.23 1.70
CA LEU A 265 -22.29 0.22 3.03
C LEU A 265 -21.51 1.46 3.45
N ASN A 266 -22.20 2.33 4.19
CA ASN A 266 -21.57 3.40 4.94
C ASN A 266 -21.06 2.87 6.29
N VAL A 267 -20.38 3.70 7.07
CA VAL A 267 -19.83 3.32 8.39
C VAL A 267 -20.86 2.68 9.31
N ASN A 268 -22.08 3.22 9.39
CA ASN A 268 -23.11 2.68 10.28
C ASN A 268 -23.63 1.33 9.79
N GLY A 269 -23.84 1.20 8.48
CA GLY A 269 -24.22 -0.07 7.86
C GLY A 269 -23.14 -1.13 8.04
N LEU A 270 -21.87 -0.76 7.89
CA LEU A 270 -20.73 -1.65 8.13
C LEU A 270 -20.68 -2.12 9.57
N LYS A 271 -20.82 -1.22 10.56
CA LYS A 271 -20.83 -1.60 11.99
C LYS A 271 -21.92 -2.62 12.30
N ASN A 272 -23.15 -2.36 11.86
CA ASN A 272 -24.27 -3.27 12.10
C ASN A 272 -24.06 -4.65 11.44
N GLU A 273 -23.50 -4.66 10.23
CA GLU A 273 -23.23 -5.91 9.50
C GLU A 273 -22.04 -6.67 10.11
N ILE A 274 -21.01 -5.97 10.58
CA ILE A 274 -19.90 -6.54 11.35
C ILE A 274 -20.44 -7.22 12.60
N ASP A 275 -21.26 -6.55 13.41
CA ASP A 275 -21.85 -7.13 14.63
C ASP A 275 -22.63 -8.42 14.30
N THR A 276 -23.43 -8.38 13.23
CA THR A 276 -24.21 -9.54 12.77
C THR A 276 -23.30 -10.70 12.33
N LEU A 277 -22.27 -10.41 11.53
CA LEU A 277 -21.32 -11.41 11.05
C LEU A 277 -20.47 -11.99 12.19
N SER A 278 -20.06 -11.17 13.17
CA SER A 278 -19.35 -11.62 14.35
C SER A 278 -20.19 -12.61 15.17
N ILE A 279 -21.48 -12.34 15.35
CA ILE A 279 -22.41 -13.29 15.99
C ILE A 279 -22.50 -14.59 15.18
N GLN A 280 -22.66 -14.52 13.86
CA GLN A 280 -22.73 -15.72 13.00
C GLN A 280 -21.46 -16.58 13.03
N VAL A 281 -20.29 -15.96 13.18
CA VAL A 281 -19.01 -16.66 13.35
C VAL A 281 -18.97 -17.37 14.70
N ASN A 282 -19.36 -16.69 15.78
CA ASN A 282 -19.41 -17.27 17.13
C ASN A 282 -20.41 -18.42 17.23
N ASP A 283 -21.60 -18.25 16.64
CA ASP A 283 -22.64 -19.27 16.61
C ASP A 283 -22.22 -20.51 15.81
N GLU A 284 -21.47 -20.34 14.72
CA GLU A 284 -20.90 -21.45 13.94
C GLU A 284 -19.94 -22.29 14.80
N VAL A 285 -19.03 -21.63 15.53
CA VAL A 285 -18.08 -22.30 16.42
C VAL A 285 -18.83 -23.05 17.53
N LYS A 286 -19.81 -22.41 18.17
CA LYS A 286 -20.61 -23.00 19.24
C LYS A 286 -21.45 -24.18 18.76
N SER A 287 -22.12 -24.04 17.61
CA SER A 287 -22.91 -25.10 16.98
C SER A 287 -22.05 -26.33 16.67
N THR A 288 -20.85 -26.10 16.12
CA THR A 288 -19.89 -27.19 15.85
C THR A 288 -19.40 -27.85 17.13
N GLN A 289 -19.10 -27.08 18.18
CA GLN A 289 -18.75 -27.63 19.48
C GLN A 289 -19.87 -28.50 20.05
N ASP A 290 -21.12 -28.03 20.01
CA ASP A 290 -22.29 -28.77 20.49
C ASP A 290 -22.53 -30.06 19.68
N ASP A 291 -22.33 -30.03 18.36
CA ASP A 291 -22.44 -31.20 17.50
C ASP A 291 -21.38 -32.26 17.80
N VAL A 292 -20.13 -31.84 17.96
CA VAL A 292 -19.01 -32.72 18.29
C VAL A 292 -19.25 -33.34 19.68
N ASN A 293 -19.63 -32.54 20.67
CA ASN A 293 -19.93 -33.02 22.03
C ASN A 293 -21.08 -34.03 22.06
N ARG A 294 -22.13 -33.81 21.26
CA ARG A 294 -23.24 -34.77 21.12
C ARG A 294 -22.78 -36.09 20.50
N ARG A 295 -22.00 -36.04 19.42
CA ARG A 295 -21.51 -37.24 18.71
C ARG A 295 -20.49 -38.05 19.51
N ASN A 296 -19.69 -37.39 20.35
CA ASN A 296 -18.75 -38.04 21.25
C ASN A 296 -19.43 -38.63 22.50
N GLY A 297 -20.73 -38.46 22.68
CA GLY A 297 -21.49 -39.06 23.78
C GLY A 297 -21.28 -38.41 25.15
N PHE A 298 -20.41 -37.39 25.28
CA PHE A 298 -20.16 -36.67 26.55
C PHE A 298 -21.45 -36.14 27.20
N LYS A 299 -22.38 -35.62 26.39
CA LYS A 299 -23.64 -35.06 26.88
C LYS A 299 -24.65 -36.13 27.33
N GLU A 300 -24.64 -37.30 26.68
CA GLU A 300 -25.55 -38.40 27.00
C GLU A 300 -25.03 -39.28 28.15
N LEU A 301 -23.70 -39.41 28.30
CA LEU A 301 -23.06 -40.03 29.47
C LEU A 301 -23.51 -39.36 30.78
N ASN A 302 -23.76 -38.06 30.74
CA ASN A 302 -24.10 -37.26 31.91
C ASN A 302 -25.61 -37.20 32.22
N ARG A 303 -26.45 -37.80 31.36
CA ARG A 303 -27.91 -37.62 31.42
C ARG A 303 -28.61 -38.62 32.34
N ASN A 304 -28.04 -39.83 32.47
CA ASN A 304 -28.61 -40.94 33.24
C ASN A 304 -27.65 -41.51 34.30
N LEU A 305 -26.44 -40.98 34.41
CA LEU A 305 -25.47 -41.35 35.45
C LEU A 305 -25.25 -40.14 36.35
N LYS A 306 -25.55 -40.26 37.66
CA LYS A 306 -24.92 -39.36 38.63
C LYS A 306 -23.42 -39.64 38.53
N ILE A 307 -22.62 -38.65 38.11
CA ILE A 307 -21.16 -38.77 38.13
C ILE A 307 -20.76 -38.98 39.60
N ASP A 308 -20.58 -40.25 39.99
CA ASP A 308 -19.98 -40.58 41.27
C ASP A 308 -18.48 -40.29 41.14
N THR A 309 -18.01 -39.26 41.84
CA THR A 309 -16.66 -38.72 41.77
C THR A 309 -15.57 -39.66 42.30
N LEU A 310 -15.90 -40.91 42.66
CA LEU A 310 -15.04 -41.73 43.53
C LEU A 310 -14.48 -43.04 42.97
N LYS A 311 -14.63 -43.37 41.69
CA LYS A 311 -13.81 -44.43 41.07
C LYS A 311 -13.34 -44.09 39.67
N THR A 312 -12.09 -43.66 39.55
CA THR A 312 -11.31 -43.74 38.31
C THR A 312 -11.11 -45.22 38.00
N THR A 313 -11.99 -45.78 37.16
CA THR A 313 -11.77 -47.12 36.62
C THR A 313 -10.53 -47.09 35.74
N THR A 314 -9.48 -47.80 36.15
CA THR A 314 -8.21 -47.98 35.41
C THR A 314 -8.29 -49.08 34.35
N ILE A 315 -9.49 -49.61 34.08
CA ILE A 315 -9.68 -50.67 33.09
C ILE A 315 -9.68 -50.01 31.71
N ASP A 316 -8.70 -50.36 30.88
CA ASP A 316 -8.67 -49.94 29.49
C ASP A 316 -9.94 -50.47 28.80
N THR A 317 -10.71 -49.56 28.20
CA THR A 317 -11.94 -49.89 27.48
C THR A 317 -11.73 -50.95 26.39
N LEU A 318 -10.51 -51.10 25.86
CA LEU A 318 -10.16 -52.16 24.91
C LEU A 318 -10.18 -53.56 25.55
N ASP A 319 -9.75 -53.71 26.79
CA ASP A 319 -9.72 -55.01 27.50
C ASP A 319 -11.15 -55.51 27.77
N LEU A 320 -12.03 -54.58 28.13
CA LEU A 320 -13.46 -54.85 28.37
C LEU A 320 -14.19 -55.33 27.12
N ILE A 321 -13.82 -54.80 25.94
CA ILE A 321 -14.34 -55.26 24.65
C ILE A 321 -13.80 -56.65 24.32
N ASN A 322 -12.55 -56.95 24.70
CA ASN A 322 -11.89 -58.20 24.37
C ASN A 322 -12.44 -59.42 25.13
N ASP A 323 -12.80 -59.24 26.40
CA ASP A 323 -13.22 -60.34 27.27
C ASP A 323 -14.73 -60.64 27.23
N ARG A 324 -15.57 -59.66 26.83
CA ARG A 324 -17.03 -59.73 27.02
C ARG A 324 -17.84 -59.90 25.74
N PHE A 325 -17.23 -59.73 24.56
CA PHE A 325 -17.93 -59.73 23.28
C PHE A 325 -17.37 -60.77 22.30
N ASN A 326 -18.24 -61.36 21.48
CA ASN A 326 -17.80 -62.28 20.42
C ASN A 326 -17.20 -61.52 19.21
N VAL A 327 -16.46 -62.22 18.35
CA VAL A 327 -15.74 -61.61 17.20
C VAL A 327 -16.67 -60.76 16.31
N ARG A 328 -17.92 -61.22 16.09
CA ARG A 328 -18.91 -60.50 15.28
C ARG A 328 -19.34 -59.19 15.94
N GLN A 329 -19.63 -59.22 17.23
CA GLN A 329 -19.99 -58.06 18.04
C GLN A 329 -18.83 -57.06 18.12
N LYS A 330 -17.59 -57.54 18.31
CA LYS A 330 -16.38 -56.69 18.28
C LYS A 330 -16.29 -55.93 16.95
N SER A 331 -16.43 -56.63 15.83
CA SER A 331 -16.40 -56.02 14.49
C SER A 331 -17.50 -54.96 14.30
N GLN A 332 -18.72 -55.22 14.78
CA GLN A 332 -19.82 -54.26 14.75
C GLN A 332 -19.54 -53.01 15.61
N ILE A 333 -19.03 -53.20 16.82
CA ILE A 333 -18.66 -52.10 17.73
C ILE A 333 -17.56 -51.23 17.11
N TYR A 334 -16.50 -51.85 16.56
CA TYR A 334 -15.43 -51.12 15.87
C TYR A 334 -15.94 -50.39 14.63
N SER A 335 -16.81 -51.00 13.83
CA SER A 335 -17.40 -50.36 12.65
C SER A 335 -18.27 -49.15 13.03
N LEU A 336 -19.05 -49.25 14.10
CA LEU A 336 -19.85 -48.14 14.62
C LEU A 336 -18.96 -47.01 15.16
N ALA A 337 -17.93 -47.35 15.94
CA ALA A 337 -16.97 -46.39 16.47
C ALA A 337 -16.23 -45.67 15.34
N PHE A 338 -15.74 -46.41 14.35
CA PHE A 338 -15.09 -45.85 13.17
C PHE A 338 -16.03 -44.91 12.40
N SER A 339 -17.28 -45.35 12.14
CA SER A 339 -18.27 -44.54 11.41
C SER A 339 -18.62 -43.25 12.16
N ASN A 340 -18.69 -43.29 13.50
CA ASN A 340 -18.92 -42.11 14.33
C ASN A 340 -17.74 -41.14 14.27
N VAL A 341 -16.50 -41.62 14.45
CA VAL A 341 -15.28 -40.81 14.39
C VAL A 341 -15.13 -40.16 13.01
N ASP A 342 -15.29 -40.95 11.95
CA ASP A 342 -15.23 -40.49 10.56
C ASP A 342 -16.33 -39.44 10.26
N GLY A 343 -17.53 -39.63 10.81
CA GLY A 343 -18.60 -38.63 10.76
C GLY A 343 -18.27 -37.33 11.48
N VAL A 344 -17.57 -37.38 12.63
CA VAL A 344 -17.09 -36.20 13.37
C VAL A 344 -15.99 -35.49 12.59
N ILE A 345 -15.01 -36.21 12.05
CA ILE A 345 -13.91 -35.65 11.25
C ILE A 345 -14.50 -34.90 10.03
N ARG A 346 -15.43 -35.52 9.30
CA ARG A 346 -16.12 -34.85 8.18
C ARG A 346 -16.83 -33.58 8.63
N ARG A 347 -17.57 -33.61 9.74
CA ARG A 347 -18.27 -32.42 10.27
C ARG A 347 -17.29 -31.29 10.61
N ILE A 348 -16.17 -31.61 11.26
CA ILE A 348 -15.13 -30.63 11.59
C ILE A 348 -14.50 -30.05 10.33
N GLN A 349 -14.19 -30.89 9.33
CA GLN A 349 -13.64 -30.43 8.05
C GLN A 349 -14.61 -29.50 7.31
N THR A 350 -15.90 -29.85 7.24
CA THR A 350 -16.92 -28.98 6.63
C THR A 350 -17.08 -27.68 7.41
N SER A 351 -17.19 -27.73 8.74
CA SER A 351 -17.34 -26.51 9.54
C SER A 351 -16.10 -25.62 9.48
N LYS A 352 -14.89 -26.19 9.43
CA LYS A 352 -13.66 -25.41 9.20
C LYS A 352 -13.76 -24.59 7.91
N ARG A 353 -14.17 -25.21 6.80
CA ARG A 353 -14.35 -24.52 5.52
C ARG A 353 -15.43 -23.44 5.60
N THR A 354 -16.57 -23.72 6.24
CA THR A 354 -17.65 -22.74 6.44
C THR A 354 -17.20 -21.57 7.31
N LEU A 355 -16.45 -21.84 8.38
CA LEU A 355 -15.92 -20.83 9.28
C LEU A 355 -14.88 -19.94 8.58
N GLU A 356 -14.00 -20.51 7.77
CA GLU A 356 -13.04 -19.76 6.96
C GLU A 356 -13.75 -18.80 6.01
N VAL A 357 -14.82 -19.23 5.33
CA VAL A 357 -15.62 -18.37 4.45
C VAL A 357 -16.30 -17.24 5.25
N LYS A 358 -16.93 -17.54 6.39
CA LYS A 358 -17.58 -16.53 7.24
C LYS A 358 -16.57 -15.53 7.81
N LYS A 359 -15.38 -15.99 8.23
CA LYS A 359 -14.29 -15.13 8.72
C LYS A 359 -13.74 -14.22 7.62
N ARG A 360 -13.47 -14.76 6.43
CA ARG A 360 -13.06 -13.96 5.26
C ARG A 360 -14.09 -12.87 4.95
N ALA A 361 -15.37 -13.21 5.00
CA ALA A 361 -16.44 -12.22 4.85
C ALA A 361 -16.33 -11.14 5.94
N LEU A 362 -16.33 -11.50 7.22
CA LEU A 362 -16.18 -10.56 8.34
C LEU A 362 -14.97 -9.62 8.16
N ASN A 363 -13.80 -10.19 7.82
CA ASN A 363 -12.58 -9.43 7.58
C ASN A 363 -12.75 -8.37 6.49
N LYS A 364 -13.46 -8.67 5.39
CA LYS A 364 -13.75 -7.69 4.33
C LYS A 364 -14.58 -6.51 4.82
N TYR A 365 -15.57 -6.74 5.69
CA TYR A 365 -16.40 -5.65 6.24
C TYR A 365 -15.59 -4.79 7.22
N GLU A 366 -14.80 -5.41 8.10
CA GLU A 366 -13.91 -4.69 9.02
C GLU A 366 -12.84 -3.87 8.28
N MET A 367 -12.21 -4.42 7.24
CA MET A 367 -11.26 -3.68 6.40
C MET A 367 -11.95 -2.51 5.69
N SER A 368 -13.13 -2.71 5.12
CA SER A 368 -13.88 -1.64 4.44
C SER A 368 -14.20 -0.49 5.39
N LEU A 369 -14.50 -0.78 6.66
CA LEU A 369 -14.72 0.23 7.70
C LEU A 369 -13.45 1.06 7.90
N HIS A 370 -12.30 0.41 8.06
CA HIS A 370 -11.03 1.08 8.28
C HIS A 370 -10.54 1.85 7.05
N ASP A 371 -10.73 1.33 5.84
CA ASP A 371 -10.36 1.98 4.58
C ASP A 371 -11.04 3.34 4.40
N LYS A 372 -12.30 3.48 4.84
CA LYS A 372 -13.03 4.75 4.79
C LYS A 372 -12.33 5.84 5.60
N TYR A 373 -11.86 5.50 6.81
CA TYR A 373 -11.12 6.42 7.66
C TYR A 373 -9.69 6.67 7.15
N ALA A 374 -9.01 5.60 6.73
CA ALA A 374 -7.63 5.66 6.25
C ALA A 374 -7.50 6.57 5.03
N LEU A 375 -8.50 6.61 4.13
CA LEU A 375 -8.46 7.43 2.92
C LEU A 375 -8.20 8.92 3.21
N GLY A 376 -8.94 9.50 4.16
CA GLY A 376 -8.80 10.93 4.49
C GLY A 376 -7.41 11.26 5.05
N ILE A 377 -6.87 10.38 5.89
CA ILE A 377 -5.54 10.53 6.49
C ILE A 377 -4.44 10.31 5.46
N ALA A 378 -4.60 9.32 4.57
CA ALA A 378 -3.65 9.04 3.50
C ALA A 378 -3.45 10.26 2.58
N CYS A 379 -4.52 10.97 2.23
CA CYS A 379 -4.43 12.22 1.45
C CYS A 379 -3.54 13.27 2.14
N VAL A 380 -3.70 13.45 3.45
CA VAL A 380 -2.90 14.40 4.24
C VAL A 380 -1.43 13.97 4.31
N LEU A 381 -1.17 12.70 4.61
CA LEU A 381 0.20 12.20 4.74
C LEU A 381 0.94 12.21 3.41
N LEU A 382 0.28 11.85 2.31
CA LEU A 382 0.88 11.88 0.97
C LEU A 382 1.20 13.31 0.52
N PHE A 383 0.41 14.31 0.91
CA PHE A 383 0.80 15.71 0.72
C PHE A 383 2.11 16.03 1.48
N PHE A 384 2.23 15.63 2.75
CA PHE A 384 3.43 15.84 3.56
C PHE A 384 4.62 14.97 3.18
N VAL A 385 4.44 13.97 2.33
CA VAL A 385 5.55 13.32 1.62
C VAL A 385 5.91 14.14 0.38
N GLY A 386 4.91 14.50 -0.42
CA GLY A 386 5.11 15.08 -1.74
C GLY A 386 5.68 16.49 -1.72
N ALA A 387 5.13 17.39 -0.91
CA ALA A 387 5.56 18.78 -0.86
C ALA A 387 7.04 18.94 -0.41
N PRO A 388 7.49 18.30 0.68
CA PRO A 388 8.91 18.32 1.06
C PRO A 388 9.83 17.67 0.03
N LEU A 389 9.40 16.55 -0.55
CA LEU A 389 10.20 15.84 -1.56
C LEU A 389 10.37 16.68 -2.83
N GLY A 390 9.31 17.37 -3.27
CA GLY A 390 9.37 18.35 -4.36
C GLY A 390 10.35 19.48 -4.06
N ALA A 391 10.24 20.10 -2.88
CA ALA A 391 11.15 21.18 -2.47
C ALA A 391 12.62 20.74 -2.43
N ILE A 392 12.89 19.47 -2.11
CA ILE A 392 14.24 18.89 -2.10
C ILE A 392 14.76 18.62 -3.53
N ILE A 393 13.93 18.13 -4.46
CA ILE A 393 14.37 17.72 -5.80
C ILE A 393 14.43 18.94 -6.74
N ARG A 394 15.55 19.68 -6.68
CA ARG A 394 15.76 20.93 -7.44
C ARG A 394 16.24 20.78 -8.89
N LYS A 395 16.76 19.60 -9.29
CA LYS A 395 17.37 19.36 -10.61
C LYS A 395 16.90 18.04 -11.22
N GLY A 396 16.34 18.09 -12.43
CA GLY A 396 15.88 16.90 -13.17
C GLY A 396 14.82 17.15 -14.24
N GLY A 397 14.35 18.39 -14.43
CA GLY A 397 13.19 18.73 -15.27
C GLY A 397 11.88 18.19 -14.72
N LEU A 398 10.76 18.57 -15.32
CA LEU A 398 9.41 18.19 -14.87
C LEU A 398 9.18 16.67 -14.73
N GLY A 399 9.94 15.84 -15.45
CA GLY A 399 9.73 14.38 -15.50
C GLY A 399 10.26 13.60 -14.28
N LEU A 400 11.43 13.96 -13.73
CA LEU A 400 12.06 13.19 -12.65
C LEU A 400 11.22 13.18 -11.34
N PRO A 401 10.68 14.33 -10.87
CA PRO A 401 9.84 14.35 -9.67
C PRO A 401 8.56 13.52 -9.86
N ILE A 402 7.97 13.51 -11.07
CA ILE A 402 6.79 12.69 -11.39
C ILE A 402 7.12 11.20 -11.25
N VAL A 403 8.22 10.73 -11.85
CA VAL A 403 8.62 9.32 -11.77
C VAL A 403 8.83 8.89 -10.32
N ILE A 404 9.52 9.70 -9.52
CA ILE A 404 9.74 9.42 -8.10
C ILE A 404 8.41 9.38 -7.34
N GLY A 405 7.51 10.32 -7.60
CA GLY A 405 6.17 10.34 -7.00
C GLY A 405 5.35 9.10 -7.36
N VAL A 406 5.38 8.67 -8.63
CA VAL A 406 4.70 7.45 -9.09
C VAL A 406 5.28 6.22 -8.39
N VAL A 407 6.62 6.08 -8.33
CA VAL A 407 7.26 4.93 -7.65
C VAL A 407 6.87 4.90 -6.17
N LEU A 408 6.92 6.03 -5.48
CA LEU A 408 6.54 6.11 -4.06
C LEU A 408 5.08 5.73 -3.86
N PHE A 409 4.17 6.23 -4.71
CA PHE A 409 2.77 5.86 -4.66
C PHE A 409 2.55 4.37 -4.94
N LEU A 410 3.23 3.80 -5.93
CA LEU A 410 3.14 2.38 -6.25
C LEU A 410 3.63 1.52 -5.07
N THR A 411 4.73 1.90 -4.42
CA THR A 411 5.20 1.22 -3.20
C THR A 411 4.15 1.27 -2.10
N TYR A 412 3.59 2.44 -1.83
CA TYR A 412 2.48 2.60 -0.88
C TYR A 412 1.28 1.72 -1.23
N HIS A 413 0.88 1.72 -2.50
CA HIS A 413 -0.28 0.99 -2.99
C HIS A 413 -0.08 -0.53 -2.92
N PHE A 414 1.06 -1.03 -3.38
CA PHE A 414 1.36 -2.47 -3.34
C PHE A 414 1.48 -3.00 -1.92
N ILE A 415 2.15 -2.28 -1.01
CA ILE A 415 2.18 -2.67 0.42
C ILE A 415 0.76 -2.75 0.97
N GLY A 416 -0.09 -1.79 0.63
CA GLY A 416 -1.50 -1.81 1.01
C GLY A 416 -2.26 -3.03 0.46
N ILE A 417 -2.07 -3.38 -0.82
CA ILE A 417 -2.69 -4.57 -1.42
C ILE A 417 -2.24 -5.85 -0.70
N PHE A 418 -0.93 -6.03 -0.49
CA PHE A 418 -0.43 -7.24 0.17
C PHE A 418 -0.93 -7.36 1.61
N ALA A 419 -0.98 -6.24 2.35
CA ALA A 419 -1.51 -6.22 3.71
C ALA A 419 -3.01 -6.56 3.76
N LYS A 420 -3.80 -6.03 2.82
CA LYS A 420 -5.24 -6.32 2.71
C LYS A 420 -5.50 -7.77 2.31
N ASN A 421 -4.74 -8.32 1.36
CA ASN A 421 -4.87 -9.72 0.98
C ASN A 421 -4.53 -10.65 2.17
N GLY A 422 -3.47 -10.35 2.91
CA GLY A 422 -3.14 -11.08 4.14
C GLY A 422 -4.23 -10.94 5.22
N ALA A 423 -4.85 -9.77 5.34
CA ALA A 423 -5.95 -9.55 6.29
C ALA A 423 -7.22 -10.30 5.88
N GLU A 424 -7.52 -10.35 4.59
CA GLU A 424 -8.67 -11.08 4.04
C GLU A 424 -8.61 -12.56 4.44
N GLU A 425 -7.44 -13.19 4.25
CA GLU A 425 -7.23 -14.60 4.59
C GLU A 425 -7.19 -14.88 6.10
N GLY A 426 -7.20 -13.83 6.93
CA GLY A 426 -7.13 -13.92 8.39
C GLY A 426 -5.71 -13.98 8.93
N GLY A 427 -4.71 -13.69 8.10
CA GLY A 427 -3.32 -13.75 8.49
C GLY A 427 -2.80 -12.51 9.22
N VAL A 428 -3.40 -11.35 8.98
CA VAL A 428 -3.19 -10.16 9.82
C VAL A 428 -4.54 -9.59 10.25
N PRO A 429 -4.62 -8.88 11.40
CA PRO A 429 -5.85 -8.24 11.81
C PRO A 429 -6.36 -7.25 10.72
N PRO A 430 -7.67 -7.18 10.43
CA PRO A 430 -8.24 -6.28 9.42
C PRO A 430 -7.83 -4.81 9.57
N PHE A 431 -7.74 -4.33 10.81
CA PHE A 431 -7.19 -3.01 11.13
C PHE A 431 -5.76 -2.81 10.60
N VAL A 432 -4.86 -3.78 10.83
CA VAL A 432 -3.48 -3.69 10.36
C VAL A 432 -3.45 -3.72 8.83
N GLY A 433 -4.24 -4.60 8.20
CA GLY A 433 -4.34 -4.68 6.74
C GLY A 433 -4.69 -3.35 6.07
N SER A 434 -5.68 -2.64 6.59
CA SER A 434 -6.11 -1.34 6.06
C SER A 434 -5.16 -0.18 6.35
N TRP A 435 -4.46 -0.20 7.48
CA TRP A 435 -3.65 0.95 7.93
C TRP A 435 -2.14 0.79 7.70
N LEU A 436 -1.64 -0.41 7.37
CA LEU A 436 -0.20 -0.69 7.29
C LEU A 436 0.56 0.30 6.41
N SER A 437 0.06 0.53 5.18
CA SER A 437 0.69 1.45 4.23
C SER A 437 0.71 2.90 4.76
N THR A 438 -0.35 3.31 5.46
CA THR A 438 -0.47 4.62 6.10
C THR A 438 0.50 4.75 7.28
N PHE A 439 0.66 3.70 8.09
CA PHE A 439 1.63 3.67 9.20
C PHE A 439 3.08 3.71 8.73
N ILE A 440 3.39 3.16 7.56
CA ILE A 440 4.73 3.26 6.97
C ILE A 440 4.98 4.66 6.41
N ILE A 441 3.99 5.26 5.77
CA ILE A 441 4.10 6.64 5.24
C ILE A 441 4.18 7.67 6.36
N PHE A 442 3.49 7.48 7.48
CA PHE A 442 3.43 8.44 8.57
C PHE A 442 4.82 8.93 9.06
N PRO A 443 5.75 8.07 9.51
CA PRO A 443 7.08 8.50 9.93
C PRO A 443 7.89 9.08 8.75
N LEU A 444 7.72 8.55 7.53
CA LEU A 444 8.37 9.09 6.34
C LEU A 444 7.93 10.54 6.06
N SER A 445 6.63 10.83 6.20
CA SER A 445 6.06 12.16 6.00
C SER A 445 6.62 13.17 7.01
N ILE A 446 6.75 12.77 8.27
CA ILE A 446 7.34 13.59 9.34
C ILE A 446 8.83 13.81 9.05
N PHE A 447 9.56 12.74 8.73
CA PHE A 447 10.99 12.80 8.44
C PHE A 447 11.31 13.72 7.26
N LEU A 448 10.61 13.57 6.14
CA LEU A 448 10.81 14.40 4.95
C LEU A 448 10.42 15.86 5.20
N THR A 449 9.29 16.12 5.89
CA THR A 449 8.87 17.48 6.24
C THR A 449 9.90 18.17 7.15
N TYR A 450 10.38 17.45 8.16
CA TYR A 450 11.42 17.94 9.07
C TYR A 450 12.71 18.26 8.32
N ARG A 451 13.16 17.35 7.44
CA ARG A 451 14.38 17.53 6.65
C ARG A 451 14.29 18.71 5.70
N ALA A 452 13.18 18.86 4.98
CA ALA A 452 12.99 19.97 4.06
C ALA A 452 12.89 21.32 4.78
N THR A 453 12.44 21.34 6.05
CA THR A 453 12.37 22.57 6.85
C THR A 453 13.76 23.05 7.30
N ARG A 454 14.67 22.15 7.66
CA ARG A 454 15.99 22.52 8.23
C ARG A 454 17.06 22.86 7.19
N ASP A 455 16.67 22.97 5.92
CA ASP A 455 17.53 23.42 4.81
C ASP A 455 18.89 22.71 4.72
N ARG A 456 18.96 21.47 5.22
CA ARG A 456 20.19 20.67 5.16
C ARG A 456 20.43 20.33 3.70
N GLY A 457 21.49 20.93 3.15
CA GLY A 457 21.94 20.71 1.79
C GLY A 457 21.95 19.23 1.42
N PHE A 458 21.57 18.96 0.17
CA PHE A 458 21.51 17.66 -0.49
C PHE A 458 22.44 16.61 0.12
N VAL A 459 21.89 15.48 0.57
CA VAL A 459 22.57 14.22 0.25
C VAL A 459 22.42 14.12 -1.25
N SER A 460 23.52 14.19 -1.98
CA SER A 460 23.48 13.97 -3.42
C SER A 460 22.79 12.63 -3.66
N PHE A 461 21.54 12.66 -4.15
CA PHE A 461 20.87 11.47 -4.69
C PHE A 461 21.69 10.89 -5.85
N ASP A 462 22.69 11.63 -6.34
CA ASP A 462 23.78 11.11 -7.16
C ASP A 462 24.45 9.87 -6.52
N ILE A 463 24.50 9.69 -5.20
CA ILE A 463 25.01 8.45 -4.56
C ILE A 463 24.06 7.26 -4.77
N LEU A 464 22.75 7.52 -4.83
CA LEU A 464 21.70 6.51 -4.98
C LEU A 464 21.43 6.18 -6.45
N ILE A 465 21.64 7.16 -7.34
CA ILE A 465 21.47 7.07 -8.79
C ILE A 465 22.79 6.69 -9.49
N GLN A 466 23.97 6.94 -8.91
CA GLN A 466 25.27 6.55 -9.48
C GLN A 466 25.35 5.06 -9.86
N PRO A 467 24.91 4.10 -9.03
CA PRO A 467 24.91 2.68 -9.43
C PRO A 467 24.09 2.45 -10.71
N PHE A 468 22.91 3.06 -10.82
CA PHE A 468 22.04 2.96 -11.99
C PHE A 468 22.62 3.68 -13.22
N ARG A 469 23.17 4.88 -13.02
CA ARG A 469 23.76 5.70 -14.07
C ARG A 469 25.06 5.09 -14.57
N ASP A 470 25.84 4.45 -13.71
CA ASP A 470 27.08 3.75 -14.07
C ASP A 470 26.77 2.39 -14.71
N PHE A 471 25.69 1.72 -14.31
CA PHE A 471 25.14 0.54 -15.00
C PHE A 471 24.70 0.86 -16.44
N PHE A 472 24.04 2.01 -16.66
CA PHE A 472 23.66 2.47 -18.01
C PHE A 472 24.80 3.17 -18.79
N LYS A 473 25.73 3.87 -18.12
CA LYS A 473 26.90 4.50 -18.76
C LYS A 473 27.95 3.50 -19.20
N LYS A 474 27.95 2.26 -18.67
CA LYS A 474 28.88 1.21 -19.10
C LYS A 474 28.77 0.85 -20.59
N ARG A 475 27.74 1.34 -21.29
CA ARG A 475 27.57 1.20 -22.76
C ARG A 475 27.87 2.47 -23.60
N SER A 476 28.23 3.60 -23.01
CA SER A 476 28.27 4.89 -23.74
C SER A 476 29.56 5.73 -23.61
N LYS A 477 30.63 5.23 -22.99
CA LYS A 477 31.91 5.99 -22.92
C LYS A 477 33.11 5.26 -23.51
N LYS A 478 33.23 5.34 -24.83
CA LYS A 478 34.52 5.30 -25.55
C LYS A 478 34.56 6.37 -26.63
N LYS A 479 34.61 7.64 -26.22
CA LYS A 479 35.18 8.81 -26.93
C LYS A 479 34.64 10.09 -26.31
N SER A 480 35.46 10.73 -25.49
CA SER A 480 35.58 12.20 -25.33
C SER A 480 36.19 12.46 -23.96
N LYS A 481 37.52 12.46 -23.93
CA LYS A 481 38.32 13.04 -22.84
C LYS A 481 39.72 13.35 -23.37
N LYS A 482 39.79 14.26 -24.35
CA LYS A 482 41.03 14.96 -24.73
C LYS A 482 40.74 16.16 -25.65
N LYS A 483 40.03 17.15 -25.11
CA LYS A 483 40.11 18.55 -25.53
C LYS A 483 39.45 19.36 -24.42
N ASP A 484 39.94 20.58 -24.23
CA ASP A 484 39.41 21.61 -23.33
C ASP A 484 40.03 21.58 -21.91
N LEU A 485 41.34 21.86 -21.88
CA LEU A 485 42.03 22.36 -20.69
C LEU A 485 43.24 23.19 -21.14
N ALA A 486 42.96 24.28 -21.87
CA ALA A 486 43.85 25.44 -22.06
C ALA A 486 43.19 26.38 -23.09
N THR A 487 42.27 27.24 -22.62
CA THR A 487 41.85 28.56 -23.17
C THR A 487 40.44 28.88 -22.65
N SER A 488 40.18 30.17 -22.36
CA SER A 488 39.11 30.72 -21.48
C SER A 488 39.45 30.53 -19.98
N ASP A 489 39.77 31.54 -19.16
CA ASP A 489 39.38 32.95 -19.16
C ASP A 489 40.50 33.83 -18.59
N ILE A 490 41.05 34.73 -19.41
CA ILE A 490 41.50 36.06 -18.96
C ILE A 490 40.33 36.97 -19.31
N ALA A 491 39.30 36.97 -18.45
CA ALA A 491 38.14 37.83 -18.59
C ALA A 491 38.21 38.88 -17.47
N LEU A 492 38.44 40.14 -17.88
CA LEU A 492 38.11 41.40 -17.22
C LEU A 492 37.89 41.31 -15.70
N MET A 493 38.93 41.67 -14.93
CA MET A 493 38.81 41.93 -13.50
C MET A 493 38.06 43.26 -13.31
N ASN A 494 36.75 43.18 -13.08
CA ASN A 494 36.08 44.23 -12.33
C ASN A 494 36.43 44.00 -10.84
N GLU A 495 36.97 45.01 -10.18
CA GLU A 495 37.15 44.99 -8.72
C GLU A 495 35.76 45.00 -8.06
N GLU A 496 35.31 43.83 -7.55
CA GLU A 496 34.14 43.74 -6.67
C GLU A 496 34.46 44.52 -5.39
N HIS A 497 33.92 45.74 -5.29
CA HIS A 497 33.92 46.57 -4.09
C HIS A 497 32.78 46.15 -3.16
N PHE A 498 32.96 46.36 -1.85
CA PHE A 498 32.00 45.96 -0.82
C PHE A 498 30.92 47.04 -0.62
N ASP A 499 29.71 46.81 -1.14
CA ASP A 499 28.60 47.80 -1.14
C ASP A 499 27.53 47.59 -0.04
N GLU A 500 27.74 46.68 0.93
CA GLU A 500 26.74 46.42 1.99
C GLU A 500 26.78 47.45 3.14
N GLU A 501 25.60 47.76 3.71
CA GLU A 501 25.47 48.58 4.91
C GLU A 501 26.16 47.89 6.11
N VAL A 502 27.00 48.63 6.83
CA VAL A 502 27.81 48.11 7.95
C VAL A 502 27.34 48.72 9.27
N ASP A 503 27.28 47.89 10.30
CA ASP A 503 27.05 48.33 11.69
C ASP A 503 28.20 49.25 12.15
N GLY A 504 27.90 50.54 12.34
CA GLY A 504 28.87 51.55 12.76
C GLY A 504 29.54 51.23 14.09
N THR A 505 28.85 50.57 15.02
CA THR A 505 29.44 50.22 16.32
C THR A 505 30.51 49.14 16.22
N LYS A 506 30.38 48.20 15.28
CA LYS A 506 31.40 47.16 15.03
C LYS A 506 32.55 47.69 14.19
N TYR A 507 32.24 48.58 13.25
CA TYR A 507 33.24 49.27 12.44
C TYR A 507 34.21 50.07 13.33
N ASP A 508 33.69 50.87 14.26
CA ASP A 508 34.52 51.68 15.17
C ASP A 508 35.43 50.84 16.07
N LEU A 509 34.98 49.64 16.47
CA LEU A 509 35.77 48.69 17.27
C LEU A 509 36.91 48.03 16.48
N LEU A 510 36.76 47.89 15.16
CA LEU A 510 37.66 47.13 14.30
C LEU A 510 38.60 48.02 13.46
N VAL A 511 38.33 49.33 13.36
CA VAL A 511 39.13 50.29 12.60
C VAL A 511 40.61 50.32 13.03
N GLU A 512 40.89 50.13 14.32
CA GLU A 512 42.25 50.13 14.87
C GLU A 512 43.00 48.81 14.64
N TYR A 513 42.33 47.76 14.13
CA TYR A 513 42.95 46.46 13.94
C TYR A 513 43.87 46.47 12.72
N ASP A 514 44.96 45.72 12.80
CA ASP A 514 45.88 45.52 11.68
C ASP A 514 45.22 44.69 10.56
N THR A 515 45.75 44.85 9.35
CA THR A 515 45.20 44.22 8.14
C THR A 515 45.20 42.69 8.24
N ASP A 516 46.16 42.09 8.93
CA ASP A 516 46.23 40.63 9.09
C ASP A 516 45.19 40.13 10.08
N LYS A 517 44.94 40.84 11.19
CA LYS A 517 43.79 40.54 12.08
C LYS A 517 42.44 40.70 11.40
N LEU A 518 42.26 41.72 10.56
CA LEU A 518 41.00 41.89 9.83
C LEU A 518 40.74 40.76 8.84
N LYS A 519 41.78 40.32 8.11
CA LYS A 519 41.70 39.13 7.25
C LYS A 519 41.39 37.87 8.04
N ASP A 520 42.01 37.71 9.20
CA ASP A 520 41.76 36.57 10.10
C ASP A 520 40.31 36.56 10.59
N ILE A 521 39.76 37.71 10.99
CA ILE A 521 38.35 37.85 11.35
C ILE A 521 37.45 37.52 10.15
N VAL A 522 37.72 38.05 8.94
CA VAL A 522 36.91 37.74 7.75
C VAL A 522 36.88 36.23 7.49
N LYS A 523 38.04 35.57 7.56
CA LYS A 523 38.19 34.14 7.30
C LYS A 523 37.55 33.27 8.38
N ASN A 524 37.72 33.64 9.65
CA ASN A 524 37.45 32.81 10.82
C ASN A 524 36.33 33.34 11.72
N TYR A 525 35.52 34.32 11.29
CA TYR A 525 34.45 34.91 12.14
C TYR A 525 33.53 33.86 12.78
N ARG A 526 33.11 32.82 12.04
CA ARG A 526 32.28 31.72 12.56
C ARG A 526 33.02 30.82 13.56
N GLN A 527 34.34 30.73 13.43
CA GLN A 527 35.17 30.02 14.38
C GLN A 527 35.18 30.77 15.72
N TYR A 528 35.33 32.09 15.69
CA TYR A 528 35.32 32.96 16.88
C TYR A 528 33.93 33.27 17.46
N ASP A 529 32.88 32.63 16.95
CA ASP A 529 31.49 32.90 17.34
C ASP A 529 31.06 34.37 17.10
N TYR A 530 31.71 35.04 16.15
CA TYR A 530 31.30 36.37 15.69
C TYR A 530 30.15 36.27 14.70
N ASP A 531 29.21 37.21 14.80
CA ASP A 531 28.13 37.34 13.84
C ASP A 531 28.63 37.95 12.50
N GLU A 532 27.75 37.96 11.51
CA GLU A 532 28.05 38.43 10.15
C GLU A 532 28.40 39.94 10.10
N SER A 533 28.01 40.72 11.11
CA SER A 533 28.33 42.15 11.20
C SER A 533 29.83 42.40 11.42
N TYR A 534 30.53 41.54 12.18
CA TYR A 534 31.99 41.61 12.35
C TYR A 534 32.74 41.32 11.05
N ARG A 535 32.26 40.35 10.26
CA ARG A 535 32.82 40.02 8.95
C ARG A 535 32.59 41.17 7.97
N ASN A 536 31.38 41.72 7.92
CA ASN A 536 31.01 42.81 7.02
C ASN A 536 31.76 44.10 7.35
N ALA A 537 31.91 44.43 8.64
CA ALA A 537 32.76 45.55 9.07
C ALA A 537 34.23 45.35 8.69
N SER A 538 34.76 44.14 8.87
CA SER A 538 36.15 43.82 8.50
C SER A 538 36.37 43.88 6.98
N LEU A 539 35.41 43.40 6.18
CA LEU A 539 35.46 43.48 4.72
C LEU A 539 35.44 44.92 4.22
N LYS A 540 34.61 45.78 4.81
CA LYS A 540 34.57 47.22 4.47
C LYS A 540 35.88 47.93 4.79
N ILE A 541 36.47 47.69 5.96
CA ILE A 541 37.76 48.29 6.33
C ILE A 541 38.88 47.77 5.42
N LEU A 542 38.85 46.50 5.01
CA LEU A 542 39.81 45.93 4.06
C LEU A 542 39.67 46.54 2.65
N ASP A 543 38.43 46.77 2.19
CA ASP A 543 38.15 47.41 0.91
C ASP A 543 38.63 48.86 0.88
N GLU A 544 38.37 49.62 1.96
CA GLU A 544 38.90 50.99 2.16
C GLU A 544 40.44 51.03 2.25
N ARG A 545 41.08 49.91 2.63
CA ARG A 545 42.55 49.72 2.64
C ARG A 545 43.10 49.17 1.30
N GLY A 546 42.27 49.09 0.27
CA GLY A 546 42.66 48.65 -1.09
C GLY A 546 42.76 47.14 -1.27
N ILE A 547 42.14 46.34 -0.39
CA ILE A 547 42.09 44.88 -0.47
C ILE A 547 40.67 44.45 -0.83
N SER A 548 40.42 44.28 -2.13
CA SER A 548 39.12 43.85 -2.63
C SER A 548 38.78 42.40 -2.27
N ILE A 549 37.48 42.09 -2.28
CA ILE A 549 36.93 40.73 -2.03
C ILE A 549 37.54 39.71 -3.00
N SER A 550 37.73 40.12 -4.26
CA SER A 550 38.37 39.31 -5.30
C SER A 550 39.80 38.90 -4.92
N ASN A 551 40.57 39.79 -4.29
CA ASN A 551 41.93 39.52 -3.82
C ASN A 551 41.93 38.51 -2.66
N LEU A 552 41.02 38.66 -1.69
CA LEU A 552 40.83 37.73 -0.57
C LEU A 552 40.41 36.33 -1.05
N LYS A 553 39.53 36.28 -2.07
CA LYS A 553 39.06 35.02 -2.67
C LYS A 553 40.18 34.28 -3.41
N LEU A 554 41.00 35.00 -4.18
CA LEU A 554 42.15 34.42 -4.88
C LEU A 554 43.20 33.83 -3.93
N LYS A 555 43.38 34.47 -2.76
CA LYS A 555 44.32 34.02 -1.72
C LYS A 555 43.74 32.97 -0.77
N GLY A 556 42.45 32.65 -0.87
CA GLY A 556 41.79 31.72 0.07
C GLY A 556 41.68 32.29 1.49
N GLU A 557 41.62 33.62 1.61
CA GLU A 557 41.47 34.37 2.87
C GLU A 557 40.02 34.80 3.12
N LEU A 558 39.10 34.49 2.21
CA LEU A 558 37.69 34.91 2.33
C LEU A 558 36.88 34.05 3.30
N ASP A 559 37.08 32.73 3.29
CA ASP A 559 36.30 31.78 4.09
C ASP A 559 37.19 30.64 4.62
N ASN A 560 36.97 30.22 5.86
CA ASN A 560 37.55 29.00 6.41
C ASN A 560 36.75 27.75 5.97
N VAL A 561 37.02 27.29 4.76
CA VAL A 561 36.36 26.15 4.13
C VAL A 561 36.51 24.86 4.97
N ASP A 562 37.65 24.68 5.63
CA ASP A 562 37.91 23.49 6.45
C ASP A 562 37.05 23.50 7.73
N PHE A 563 36.92 24.66 8.40
CA PHE A 563 36.03 24.82 9.55
C PHE A 563 34.55 24.66 9.18
N ASP A 564 34.11 25.27 8.09
CA ASP A 564 32.72 25.15 7.61
C ASP A 564 32.36 23.70 7.27
N MET A 565 33.28 22.97 6.62
CA MET A 565 33.09 21.54 6.34
C MET A 565 33.15 20.68 7.60
N ALA A 566 34.02 21.01 8.56
CA ALA A 566 34.12 20.32 9.84
C ALA A 566 32.85 20.51 10.67
N GLU A 567 32.34 21.74 10.78
CA GLU A 567 31.09 22.04 11.48
C GLU A 567 29.88 21.33 10.84
N LYS A 568 29.86 21.26 9.51
CA LYS A 568 28.85 20.47 8.78
C LYS A 568 28.94 18.99 9.14
N HIS A 569 30.13 18.39 9.11
CA HIS A 569 30.30 16.98 9.45
C HIS A 569 29.99 16.66 10.91
N TYR A 570 30.26 17.60 11.82
CA TYR A 570 29.83 17.53 13.21
C TYR A 570 28.30 17.49 13.34
N LYS A 571 27.60 18.42 12.67
CA LYS A 571 26.12 18.46 12.66
C LYS A 571 25.52 17.18 12.06
N ASP A 572 26.08 16.72 10.93
CA ASP A 572 25.69 15.45 10.31
C ASP A 572 25.89 14.26 11.28
N PHE A 573 27.02 14.23 12.00
CA PHE A 573 27.31 13.20 13.01
C PHE A 573 26.30 13.22 14.16
N ASP A 574 26.00 14.39 14.75
CA ASP A 574 25.04 14.52 15.86
C ASP A 574 23.65 14.01 15.45
N GLU A 575 23.23 14.29 14.23
CA GLU A 575 21.92 13.88 13.73
C GLU A 575 21.83 12.39 13.43
N TYR A 576 22.81 11.85 12.70
CA TYR A 576 22.84 10.43 12.39
C TYR A 576 23.00 9.61 13.67
N SER A 577 23.77 10.10 14.64
CA SER A 577 23.97 9.39 15.91
C SER A 577 22.70 9.36 16.77
N VAL A 578 21.94 10.46 16.84
CA VAL A 578 20.62 10.50 17.49
C VAL A 578 19.62 9.56 16.80
N LEU A 579 19.59 9.51 15.46
CA LEU A 579 18.73 8.57 14.73
C LEU A 579 19.14 7.11 14.92
N THR A 580 20.44 6.86 15.02
CA THR A 580 20.98 5.51 15.24
C THR A 580 20.58 5.01 16.63
N ILE A 581 20.71 5.83 17.69
CA ILE A 581 20.32 5.41 19.04
C ILE A 581 18.80 5.25 19.20
N THR A 582 17.97 6.08 18.54
CA THR A 582 16.51 5.93 18.60
C THR A 582 16.03 4.66 17.91
N LEU A 583 16.60 4.32 16.74
CA LEU A 583 16.31 3.07 16.04
C LEU A 583 16.84 1.84 16.79
N ALA A 584 17.98 1.97 17.49
CA ALA A 584 18.50 0.92 18.36
C ALA A 584 17.54 0.64 19.53
N PHE A 585 17.07 1.68 20.22
CA PHE A 585 16.07 1.54 21.29
C PHE A 585 14.75 0.96 20.77
N LEU A 586 14.29 1.41 19.60
CA LEU A 586 13.09 0.87 18.97
C LEU A 586 13.25 -0.63 18.65
N SER A 587 14.39 -1.04 18.09
CA SER A 587 14.70 -2.44 17.79
C SER A 587 14.73 -3.30 19.06
N ILE A 588 15.34 -2.81 20.15
CA ILE A 588 15.36 -3.51 21.45
C ILE A 588 13.95 -3.62 22.03
N LEU A 589 13.15 -2.55 21.99
CA LEU A 589 11.78 -2.53 22.49
C LEU A 589 10.89 -3.53 21.74
N VAL A 590 11.00 -3.55 20.40
CA VAL A 590 10.28 -4.52 19.55
C VAL A 590 10.70 -5.94 19.89
N ASN A 591 12.00 -6.21 20.01
CA ASN A 591 12.50 -7.54 20.40
C ASN A 591 11.98 -7.98 21.78
N LEU A 592 11.89 -7.06 22.73
CA LEU A 592 11.35 -7.33 24.07
C LEU A 592 9.85 -7.65 24.00
N ILE A 593 9.08 -6.85 23.25
CA ILE A 593 7.64 -7.05 23.01
C ILE A 593 7.39 -8.39 22.33
N VAL A 594 8.16 -8.72 21.29
CA VAL A 594 8.11 -10.02 20.62
C VAL A 594 8.34 -11.14 21.62
N LYS A 595 9.39 -11.05 22.46
CA LYS A 595 9.73 -12.10 23.42
C LYS A 595 8.68 -12.27 24.54
N ILE A 596 7.99 -11.19 24.91
CA ILE A 596 6.92 -11.23 25.92
C ILE A 596 5.64 -11.83 25.33
N ILE A 597 5.31 -11.50 24.08
CA ILE A 597 4.01 -11.82 23.47
C ILE A 597 4.07 -13.09 22.60
N SER A 598 5.25 -13.58 22.19
CA SER A 598 5.40 -14.72 21.26
C SER A 598 4.80 -16.04 21.74
N LYS A 599 4.47 -16.19 23.03
CA LYS A 599 3.75 -17.36 23.54
C LYS A 599 2.26 -17.37 23.20
N GLU A 600 1.67 -16.23 22.84
CA GLU A 600 0.23 -16.06 22.61
C GLU A 600 -0.12 -15.57 21.19
N LEU A 601 0.88 -15.35 20.34
CA LEU A 601 0.73 -14.71 19.02
C LEU A 601 0.70 -15.73 17.86
N SER A 602 0.00 -15.41 16.77
CA SER A 602 -0.02 -16.26 15.57
C SER A 602 1.29 -16.16 14.77
N VAL A 603 1.60 -17.18 13.98
CA VAL A 603 2.82 -17.25 13.14
C VAL A 603 2.95 -16.01 12.23
N GLU A 604 1.85 -15.45 11.75
CA GLU A 604 1.88 -14.30 10.84
C GLU A 604 2.17 -12.98 11.55
N THR A 605 1.67 -12.80 12.76
CA THR A 605 2.04 -11.64 13.60
C THR A 605 3.50 -11.71 14.05
N GLU A 606 4.04 -12.92 14.25
CA GLU A 606 5.47 -13.14 14.47
C GLU A 606 6.27 -12.74 13.22
N ILE A 607 5.84 -13.14 12.02
CA ILE A 607 6.44 -12.72 10.75
C ILE A 607 6.39 -11.20 10.57
N MET A 608 5.28 -10.54 10.90
CA MET A 608 5.16 -9.08 10.78
C MET A 608 6.08 -8.33 11.75
N LEU A 609 6.20 -8.82 12.99
CA LEU A 609 7.15 -8.28 13.95
C LEU A 609 8.60 -8.52 13.49
N ILE A 610 8.89 -9.67 12.90
CA ILE A 610 10.18 -9.95 12.27
C ILE A 610 10.45 -8.98 11.11
N ILE A 611 9.48 -8.71 10.23
CA ILE A 611 9.64 -7.75 9.13
C ILE A 611 9.90 -6.34 9.67
N PHE A 612 9.14 -5.90 10.67
CA PHE A 612 9.35 -4.60 11.32
C PHE A 612 10.73 -4.51 11.98
N ASN A 613 11.15 -5.60 12.63
CA ASN A 613 12.47 -5.72 13.24
C ASN A 613 13.59 -5.66 12.20
N VAL A 614 13.45 -6.37 11.08
CA VAL A 614 14.40 -6.35 9.96
C VAL A 614 14.49 -4.94 9.39
N LEU A 615 13.38 -4.27 9.12
CA LEU A 615 13.36 -2.89 8.62
C LEU A 615 14.01 -1.90 9.60
N SER A 616 13.71 -2.03 10.90
CA SER A 616 14.31 -1.21 11.95
C SER A 616 15.83 -1.43 12.04
N ASN A 617 16.30 -2.68 11.97
CA ASN A 617 17.73 -3.00 11.98
C ASN A 617 18.46 -2.54 10.71
N LEU A 618 17.78 -2.60 9.55
CA LEU A 618 18.33 -2.11 8.29
C LEU A 618 18.47 -0.59 8.33
N GLY A 619 17.48 0.12 8.88
CA GLY A 619 17.55 1.54 9.17
C GLY A 619 18.68 1.88 10.15
N TYR A 620 18.77 1.15 11.27
CA TYR A 620 19.85 1.28 12.25
C TYR A 620 21.23 1.15 11.59
N LEU A 621 21.45 0.13 10.76
CA LEU A 621 22.72 -0.12 10.09
C LEU A 621 23.08 1.01 9.10
N VAL A 622 22.11 1.52 8.34
CA VAL A 622 22.32 2.65 7.42
C VAL A 622 22.73 3.91 8.19
N PHE A 623 21.99 4.29 9.24
CA PHE A 623 22.32 5.49 10.01
C PHE A 623 23.59 5.36 10.83
N TYR A 624 23.91 4.15 11.31
CA TYR A 624 25.18 3.84 11.95
C TYR A 624 26.36 4.07 11.01
N ILE A 625 26.28 3.56 9.78
CA ILE A 625 27.30 3.77 8.75
C ILE A 625 27.43 5.25 8.40
N LEU A 626 26.32 5.97 8.24
CA LEU A 626 26.33 7.41 7.95
C LEU A 626 26.95 8.22 9.09
N SER A 627 26.61 7.91 10.35
CA SER A 627 27.22 8.51 11.54
C SER A 627 28.73 8.31 11.53
N PHE A 628 29.19 7.08 11.26
CA PHE A 628 30.62 6.78 11.18
C PHE A 628 31.33 7.51 10.03
N ILE A 629 30.72 7.60 8.85
CA ILE A 629 31.28 8.35 7.71
C ILE A 629 31.42 9.83 8.08
N SER A 630 30.43 10.43 8.71
CA SER A 630 30.48 11.84 9.15
C SER A 630 31.57 12.06 10.19
N HIS A 631 31.66 11.17 11.19
CA HIS A 631 32.75 11.15 12.17
C HIS A 631 34.13 11.10 11.49
N SER A 632 34.32 10.15 10.56
CA SER A 632 35.60 9.97 9.87
C SER A 632 35.98 11.19 9.02
N ARG A 633 35.01 11.80 8.34
CA ARG A 633 35.23 13.02 7.54
C ARG A 633 35.59 14.21 8.41
N PHE A 634 34.96 14.35 9.58
CA PHE A 634 35.30 15.39 10.56
C PHE A 634 36.78 15.32 10.97
N TYR A 635 37.26 14.17 11.45
CA TYR A 635 38.66 14.03 11.87
C TYR A 635 39.67 14.04 10.73
N ARG A 636 39.26 13.78 9.48
CA ARG A 636 40.15 13.89 8.33
C ARG A 636 40.50 15.35 8.00
N LEU A 637 39.58 16.28 8.28
CA LEU A 637 39.82 17.72 8.12
C LEU A 637 40.67 18.27 9.29
N MET A 638 40.48 17.73 10.49
CA MET A 638 41.18 18.16 11.70
C MET A 638 42.54 17.43 11.90
N LYS A 639 43.58 17.89 11.19
CA LYS A 639 44.92 17.27 11.17
C LYS A 639 45.65 17.15 12.53
N HIS A 640 45.24 17.89 13.57
CA HIS A 640 45.96 17.99 14.85
C HIS A 640 45.26 17.38 16.07
N MET A 641 44.14 16.67 15.90
CA MET A 641 43.40 16.08 17.02
C MET A 641 43.86 14.65 17.35
N THR A 642 43.95 14.33 18.64
CA THR A 642 44.59 13.14 19.21
C THR A 642 43.81 11.84 19.07
N GLU A 643 42.49 11.88 18.82
CA GLU A 643 41.66 10.68 18.69
C GLU A 643 41.17 10.48 17.25
N LYS A 644 41.98 9.83 16.42
CA LYS A 644 41.52 9.35 15.12
C LYS A 644 40.48 8.23 15.32
N PRO A 645 39.46 8.12 14.45
CA PRO A 645 38.49 7.03 14.49
C PRO A 645 39.22 5.68 14.41
N ASN A 646 39.17 4.92 15.50
CA ASN A 646 39.74 3.58 15.53
C ASN A 646 38.71 2.59 14.96
N TYR A 647 39.08 1.93 13.84
CA TYR A 647 38.23 0.96 13.17
C TYR A 647 37.79 -0.21 14.08
N ILE A 648 38.53 -0.50 15.15
CA ILE A 648 38.14 -1.50 16.17
C ILE A 648 36.82 -1.09 16.85
N PHE A 649 36.63 0.18 17.15
CA PHE A 649 35.40 0.70 17.74
C PHE A 649 34.23 0.75 16.75
N PHE A 650 34.49 0.75 15.44
CA PHE A 650 33.42 0.59 14.44
C PHE A 650 32.84 -0.83 14.43
N TYR A 651 33.66 -1.85 14.63
CA TYR A 651 33.15 -3.22 14.72
C TYR A 651 32.51 -3.50 16.09
N LEU A 652 33.11 -3.00 17.18
CA LEU A 652 32.54 -3.10 18.54
C LEU A 652 31.30 -2.22 18.76
N GLY A 653 31.18 -1.11 18.03
CA GLY A 653 30.06 -0.18 18.11
C GLY A 653 28.77 -0.72 17.52
N LEU A 654 28.81 -1.75 16.68
CA LEU A 654 27.60 -2.29 16.03
C LEU A 654 26.63 -2.97 17.03
N PRO A 655 27.08 -3.76 18.02
CA PRO A 655 26.22 -4.23 19.11
C PRO A 655 26.14 -3.26 20.31
N LEU A 656 27.14 -2.40 20.51
CA LEU A 656 27.29 -1.57 21.73
C LEU A 656 27.11 -0.07 21.48
N TYR A 657 26.44 0.32 20.38
CA TYR A 657 26.33 1.72 19.98
C TYR A 657 25.75 2.61 21.09
N ILE A 658 24.77 2.10 21.84
CA ILE A 658 24.11 2.82 22.93
C ILE A 658 25.12 3.25 24.01
N LEU A 659 26.11 2.38 24.32
CA LEU A 659 27.14 2.67 25.32
C LEU A 659 28.17 3.67 24.80
N ILE A 660 28.50 3.57 23.51
CA ILE A 660 29.57 4.34 22.87
C ILE A 660 29.07 5.71 22.35
N TYR A 661 27.75 5.85 22.13
CA TYR A 661 27.10 7.06 21.64
C TYR A 661 27.45 8.29 22.49
N PHE A 662 27.31 8.18 23.82
CA PHE A 662 27.56 9.29 24.73
C PHE A 662 29.03 9.71 24.71
N TYR A 663 29.94 8.75 24.61
CA TYR A 663 31.38 9.01 24.50
C TYR A 663 31.68 9.82 23.22
N TYR A 664 31.31 9.32 22.04
CA TYR A 664 31.63 10.02 20.80
C TYR A 664 30.93 11.37 20.66
N ARG A 665 29.71 11.49 21.14
CA ARG A 665 29.00 12.77 21.11
C ARG A 665 29.68 13.82 21.99
N ASN A 666 30.16 13.43 23.16
CA ASN A 666 30.89 14.35 24.04
C ASN A 666 32.27 14.70 23.48
N VAL A 667 33.04 13.71 23.02
CA VAL A 667 34.38 13.92 22.47
C VAL A 667 34.36 14.84 21.25
N ILE A 668 33.48 14.56 20.27
CA ILE A 668 33.40 15.41 19.06
C ILE A 668 32.89 16.82 19.42
N LYS A 669 31.98 16.94 20.39
CA LYS A 669 31.52 18.25 20.87
C LYS A 669 32.64 19.04 21.55
N GLU A 670 33.43 18.40 22.40
CA GLU A 670 34.61 19.02 23.01
C GLU A 670 35.65 19.41 21.96
N ASP A 671 35.92 18.55 20.98
CA ASP A 671 36.85 18.84 19.91
C ASP A 671 36.36 19.99 19.02
N MET A 672 35.06 20.07 18.73
CA MET A 672 34.46 21.24 18.08
C MET A 672 34.63 22.52 18.90
N ASN A 673 34.47 22.43 20.22
CA ASN A 673 34.63 23.57 21.12
C ASN A 673 36.08 24.00 21.32
N LYS A 674 37.08 23.14 21.08
CA LYS A 674 38.51 23.52 21.11
C LYS A 674 38.93 24.29 19.87
N ILE A 675 38.19 24.15 18.78
CA ILE A 675 38.47 24.81 17.51
C ILE A 675 37.75 26.16 17.45
N ARG A 676 36.62 26.30 18.13
CA ARG A 676 35.99 27.58 18.43
C ARG A 676 36.80 28.34 19.49
#